data_AF-A0A1E3ZS81-F1
#
_entry.id   AF-A0A1E3ZS81-F1
#
_cell.length_a   1.000
_cell.length_b   1.000
_cell.length_c   1.000
_cell.angle_alpha   90.00
_cell.angle_beta   90.00
_cell.angle_gamma   90.00
#
_symmetry.space_group_name_H-M   'P 1'
#
loop_
_entity.id
_entity.type
_entity.pdbx_description
1 polymer ?
#
loop_
_entity_poly.entity_id
_entity_poly.type
_entity_poly.pdbx_seq_one_letter_code
_entity_poly.pdbx_strand_id
1 'polypeptide(L)'
;MKKILLSVLWLIPLLPAIRAQAQQPVHYDKPFEQEHSIKYEWSQAGQPLVAAAADRNGKIQVVAGSGLLHPNDGEFLFPGNLIADNSYRFMKDKAIKRVLQYDGQLVYLSDKVVFSNAWAGKLYVEHGLKNAALFDGGQDFQFMVSDGKSLHFIKDSQTLWKGSLKSDEVIGVRYQKNANAFWILGKSTLHVFSPASRSLSQVFKGANFTSFDVAPAKNRVIIGTSDGYIAYNISTGEQDGPVNKRLPWTEINSVAQIGEKTWFGTTRGAFALRKDGKFDYYNGERWILDNNVRSVSPGPENSVLLLTPNGLTRLVFRKWTLQEKAAFYDRQVRSRHIRNGFNSTLSGMQKGNVNTGYLDDSDNDGLWTSMYLGGEAFRYSVTRDPEALENCRESLDAMERLYSINPVPGFPARSFERTGHMKELSDPERWQRSAHPDWDWKSTTSSDEAIGHIFVFGVLAELIDDEDIRSRSITLIDTLMNHIISNNMYLIDFDGKPTQWGKWHPDYVNSFPVSVGDRKLNSSNIVAMLQTAYHFTKKEKYKAKAFELMHKNGYFENLMRPMETIGKTADADELSKVLSDGWNHSDDEMYFLGYWGLYRYAFNDTLKTHYKKAIIDHFEAERPEKEGLWNIFTALTGTNDFDLK
;
A
#
# COMPACT_ATOMS: atom_id res chain seq x y z
N MET A 1 -51.90 55.92 -53.46
CA MET A 1 -52.23 56.23 -52.06
C MET A 1 -52.51 54.95 -51.28
N LYS A 2 -51.66 54.67 -50.29
CA LYS A 2 -51.86 53.96 -49.01
C LYS A 2 -50.69 53.02 -48.72
N LYS A 3 -49.99 53.41 -47.66
CA LYS A 3 -48.79 52.79 -47.06
C LYS A 3 -49.12 51.37 -46.58
N ILE A 4 -48.23 50.42 -46.84
CA ILE A 4 -48.18 49.15 -46.09
C ILE A 4 -46.96 49.24 -45.18
N LEU A 5 -47.23 49.39 -43.87
CA LEU A 5 -46.28 49.19 -42.79
C LEU A 5 -45.95 47.69 -42.73
N LEU A 6 -44.67 47.32 -42.84
CA LEU A 6 -44.19 46.02 -42.37
C LEU A 6 -43.67 46.20 -40.94
N SER A 7 -44.46 45.70 -39.99
CA SER A 7 -44.10 45.52 -38.59
C SER A 7 -43.16 44.31 -38.47
N VAL A 8 -41.89 44.56 -38.13
CA VAL A 8 -40.95 43.49 -37.76
C VAL A 8 -41.24 43.07 -36.33
N LEU A 9 -41.92 41.93 -36.19
CA LEU A 9 -42.09 41.22 -34.91
C LEU A 9 -40.74 40.63 -34.49
N TRP A 10 -40.20 41.11 -33.37
CA TRP A 10 -39.09 40.47 -32.66
C TRP A 10 -39.61 39.20 -31.96
N LEU A 11 -39.31 38.04 -32.53
CA LEU A 11 -39.44 36.75 -31.86
C LEU A 11 -38.24 36.55 -30.93
N ILE A 12 -38.45 36.70 -29.62
CA ILE A 12 -37.51 36.27 -28.59
C ILE A 12 -37.59 34.74 -28.50
N PRO A 13 -36.51 33.98 -28.73
CA PRO A 13 -36.53 32.55 -28.49
C PRO A 13 -36.49 32.30 -26.99
N LEU A 14 -37.59 31.77 -26.44
CA LEU A 14 -37.61 31.10 -25.14
C LEU A 14 -36.75 29.83 -25.25
N LEU A 15 -35.47 29.94 -24.94
CA LEU A 15 -34.61 28.78 -24.70
C LEU A 15 -35.12 28.08 -23.43
N PRO A 16 -35.47 26.78 -23.47
CA PRO A 16 -35.69 26.03 -22.25
C PRO A 16 -34.37 26.02 -21.48
N ALA A 17 -34.40 26.52 -20.26
CA ALA A 17 -33.29 26.38 -19.33
C ALA A 17 -33.09 24.89 -19.03
N ILE A 18 -32.26 24.23 -19.83
CA ILE A 18 -31.64 22.96 -19.44
C ILE A 18 -30.81 23.34 -18.23
N ARG A 19 -31.30 23.01 -17.03
CA ARG A 19 -30.46 22.97 -15.83
C ARG A 19 -29.33 22.01 -16.17
N ALA A 20 -28.15 22.55 -16.47
CA ALA A 20 -26.93 21.79 -16.51
C ALA A 20 -26.74 21.23 -15.10
N GLN A 21 -27.19 20.00 -14.88
CA GLN A 21 -26.83 19.27 -13.68
C GLN A 21 -25.31 19.09 -13.79
N ALA A 22 -24.57 19.79 -12.94
CA ALA A 22 -23.12 19.75 -12.97
C ALA A 22 -22.68 18.29 -12.89
N GLN A 23 -22.03 17.81 -13.96
CA GLN A 23 -21.59 16.44 -14.10
C GLN A 23 -20.60 16.12 -12.97
N GLN A 24 -20.76 14.96 -12.33
CA GLN A 24 -19.81 14.51 -11.32
C GLN A 24 -18.39 14.47 -11.90
N PRO A 25 -17.36 14.77 -11.10
CA PRO A 25 -15.99 14.65 -11.56
C PRO A 25 -15.71 13.22 -12.01
N VAL A 26 -14.96 13.08 -13.10
CA VAL A 26 -14.58 11.78 -13.68
C VAL A 26 -13.08 11.61 -13.54
N HIS A 27 -12.65 10.45 -13.03
CA HIS A 27 -11.24 10.10 -13.01
C HIS A 27 -10.76 9.73 -14.42
N TYR A 28 -9.64 10.32 -14.83
CA TYR A 28 -8.95 9.95 -16.06
C TYR A 28 -7.78 9.05 -15.69
N ASP A 29 -7.82 7.80 -16.16
CA ASP A 29 -6.86 6.78 -15.77
C ASP A 29 -5.46 7.07 -16.33
N LYS A 30 -4.68 7.83 -15.54
CA LYS A 30 -3.33 8.28 -15.88
C LYS A 30 -2.32 7.47 -15.08
N PRO A 31 -1.22 7.00 -15.70
CA PRO A 31 -0.20 6.27 -14.97
C PRO A 31 0.38 7.09 -13.82
N PHE A 32 0.41 6.50 -12.62
CA PHE A 32 1.08 7.01 -11.44
C PHE A 32 2.19 6.05 -11.01
N GLU A 33 3.25 6.58 -10.40
CA GLU A 33 4.35 5.76 -9.90
C GLU A 33 3.97 5.13 -8.56
N GLN A 34 4.26 3.85 -8.39
CA GLN A 34 4.17 3.14 -7.12
C GLN A 34 5.41 2.27 -6.94
N GLU A 35 6.00 2.34 -5.74
CA GLU A 35 7.18 1.56 -5.40
C GLU A 35 6.83 0.16 -4.88
N HIS A 36 7.73 -0.79 -5.11
CA HIS A 36 7.73 -2.08 -4.44
C HIS A 36 9.17 -2.56 -4.19
N SER A 37 9.33 -3.54 -3.31
CA SER A 37 10.62 -4.11 -2.94
C SER A 37 10.81 -5.52 -3.51
N ILE A 38 11.99 -5.77 -4.07
CA ILE A 38 12.50 -7.11 -4.35
C ILE A 38 13.66 -7.34 -3.38
N LYS A 39 13.63 -8.45 -2.65
CA LYS A 39 14.54 -8.71 -1.52
C LYS A 39 15.41 -9.91 -1.80
N TYR A 40 16.68 -9.81 -1.41
CA TYR A 40 17.67 -10.87 -1.52
C TYR A 40 18.34 -11.08 -0.16
N GLU A 41 17.97 -12.16 0.52
CA GLU A 41 18.43 -12.47 1.86
C GLU A 41 19.92 -12.84 1.91
N TRP A 42 20.53 -12.53 3.04
CA TRP A 42 21.90 -12.90 3.39
C TRP A 42 21.99 -13.23 4.88
N SER A 43 22.49 -14.42 5.20
CA SER A 43 22.51 -14.94 6.57
C SER A 43 23.85 -15.55 6.99
N GLN A 44 24.95 -15.26 6.30
CA GLN A 44 26.27 -15.81 6.66
C GLN A 44 26.92 -15.01 7.80
N ALA A 45 27.00 -15.63 8.98
CA ALA A 45 27.67 -15.07 10.15
C ALA A 45 29.14 -14.72 9.86
N GLY A 46 29.57 -13.54 10.32
CA GLY A 46 30.96 -13.08 10.16
C GLY A 46 31.32 -12.61 8.74
N GLN A 47 30.38 -12.61 7.79
CA GLN A 47 30.61 -12.19 6.41
C GLN A 47 29.79 -10.91 6.09
N PRO A 48 30.26 -9.72 6.52
CA PRO A 48 29.50 -8.50 6.33
C PRO A 48 29.42 -8.10 4.85
N LEU A 49 28.24 -7.63 4.43
CA LEU A 49 28.07 -6.97 3.14
C LEU A 49 28.67 -5.56 3.18
N VAL A 50 29.38 -5.19 2.11
CA VAL A 50 30.25 -3.99 2.04
C VAL A 50 29.74 -2.97 1.02
N ALA A 51 29.44 -3.40 -0.21
CA ALA A 51 29.02 -2.52 -1.29
C ALA A 51 28.19 -3.28 -2.32
N ALA A 52 27.30 -2.59 -3.01
CA ALA A 52 26.55 -3.11 -4.16
C ALA A 52 26.59 -2.10 -5.31
N ALA A 53 26.57 -2.60 -6.54
CA ALA A 53 26.47 -1.78 -7.74
C ALA A 53 25.79 -2.57 -8.87
N ALA A 54 25.26 -1.83 -9.86
CA ALA A 54 24.67 -2.40 -11.06
C ALA A 54 25.33 -1.85 -12.33
N ASP A 55 25.50 -2.69 -13.35
CA ASP A 55 25.88 -2.22 -14.70
C ASP A 55 24.66 -1.81 -15.54
N ARG A 56 24.94 -1.30 -16.75
CA ARG A 56 23.93 -0.92 -17.74
C ARG A 56 23.09 -2.08 -18.28
N ASN A 57 23.53 -3.33 -18.10
CA ASN A 57 22.85 -4.52 -18.60
C ASN A 57 21.95 -5.15 -17.53
N GLY A 58 21.86 -4.55 -16.34
CA GLY A 58 21.06 -5.10 -15.24
C GLY A 58 21.84 -5.98 -14.27
N LYS A 59 23.13 -6.25 -14.51
CA LYS A 59 23.92 -7.11 -13.62
C LYS A 59 24.19 -6.39 -12.31
N ILE A 60 23.61 -6.90 -11.22
CA ILE A 60 23.89 -6.46 -9.86
C ILE A 60 24.96 -7.36 -9.26
N GLN A 61 25.96 -6.76 -8.60
CA GLN A 61 26.93 -7.47 -7.80
C GLN A 61 27.07 -6.84 -6.42
N VAL A 62 27.29 -7.70 -5.43
CA VAL A 62 27.45 -7.33 -4.02
C VAL A 62 28.79 -7.86 -3.53
N VAL A 63 29.56 -7.04 -2.84
CA VAL A 63 30.81 -7.44 -2.18
C VAL A 63 30.51 -7.77 -0.72
N ALA A 64 30.91 -8.97 -0.30
CA ALA A 64 30.88 -9.42 1.09
C ALA A 64 32.30 -9.73 1.58
N GLY A 65 32.46 -9.93 2.89
CA GLY A 65 33.71 -10.42 3.47
C GLY A 65 34.20 -11.74 2.85
N SER A 66 33.28 -12.56 2.34
CA SER A 66 33.55 -13.87 1.74
C SER A 66 33.85 -13.81 0.24
N GLY A 67 33.70 -12.64 -0.39
CA GLY A 67 33.93 -12.45 -1.82
C GLY A 67 32.75 -11.80 -2.53
N LEU A 68 32.67 -12.04 -3.84
CA LEU A 68 31.68 -11.45 -4.72
C LEU A 68 30.40 -12.30 -4.73
N LEU A 69 29.25 -11.64 -4.62
CA LEU A 69 27.92 -12.24 -4.62
C LEU A 69 27.07 -11.63 -5.75
N HIS A 70 26.01 -12.33 -6.12
CA HIS A 70 24.96 -11.80 -6.98
C HIS A 70 23.57 -12.23 -6.50
N PRO A 71 22.52 -11.46 -6.86
CA PRO A 71 21.14 -11.84 -6.57
C PRO A 71 20.69 -13.11 -7.32
N ASN A 72 19.87 -13.93 -6.67
CA ASN A 72 19.29 -15.16 -7.22
C ASN A 72 17.81 -15.30 -6.80
N ASP A 73 16.93 -15.64 -7.76
CA ASP A 73 15.50 -15.99 -7.57
C ASP A 73 14.65 -14.98 -6.78
N GLY A 74 14.92 -13.68 -6.90
CA GLY A 74 14.14 -12.64 -6.20
C GLY A 74 13.15 -11.93 -7.12
N GLU A 75 11.89 -11.88 -6.70
CA GLU A 75 10.80 -11.15 -7.35
C GLU A 75 9.93 -10.41 -6.30
N PHE A 76 8.98 -9.60 -6.77
CA PHE A 76 8.04 -8.95 -5.87
C PHE A 76 7.17 -10.00 -5.16
N LEU A 77 7.17 -9.99 -3.81
CA LEU A 77 6.50 -10.98 -2.95
C LEU A 77 7.11 -12.39 -2.92
N PHE A 78 8.22 -12.60 -3.64
CA PHE A 78 8.99 -13.84 -3.63
C PHE A 78 10.45 -13.52 -3.31
N PRO A 79 10.83 -13.48 -2.02
CA PRO A 79 12.20 -13.15 -1.62
C PRO A 79 13.21 -14.14 -2.20
N GLY A 80 14.29 -13.61 -2.78
CA GLY A 80 15.42 -14.38 -3.27
C GLY A 80 16.58 -14.41 -2.26
N ASN A 81 17.76 -14.81 -2.72
CA ASN A 81 18.97 -14.89 -1.91
C ASN A 81 20.16 -14.23 -2.61
N LEU A 82 21.15 -13.79 -1.82
CA LEU A 82 22.48 -13.51 -2.33
C LEU A 82 23.32 -14.79 -2.34
N ILE A 83 23.86 -15.16 -3.50
CA ILE A 83 24.70 -16.34 -3.68
C ILE A 83 26.08 -15.94 -4.22
N ALA A 84 27.08 -16.81 -4.04
CA ALA A 84 28.43 -16.57 -4.53
C ALA A 84 28.45 -16.42 -6.06
N ASP A 85 29.04 -15.33 -6.56
CA ASP A 85 29.20 -15.10 -7.99
C ASP A 85 30.36 -15.95 -8.53
N ASN A 86 30.00 -17.02 -9.23
CA ASN A 86 30.92 -17.92 -9.92
C ASN A 86 30.89 -17.74 -11.44
N SER A 87 30.22 -16.71 -11.95
CA SER A 87 29.97 -16.51 -13.40
C SER A 87 31.27 -16.30 -14.19
N TYR A 88 32.32 -15.79 -13.55
CA TYR A 88 33.64 -15.66 -14.15
C TYR A 88 34.74 -16.15 -13.20
N ARG A 89 35.30 -17.33 -13.50
CA ARG A 89 36.19 -18.09 -12.60
C ARG A 89 37.39 -17.30 -12.05
N PHE A 90 37.95 -16.39 -12.85
CA PHE A 90 39.14 -15.61 -12.48
C PHE A 90 38.87 -14.52 -11.42
N MET A 91 37.61 -14.22 -11.12
CA MET A 91 37.26 -13.32 -10.01
C MET A 91 37.66 -13.90 -8.66
N LYS A 92 37.76 -15.24 -8.53
CA LYS A 92 38.16 -15.92 -7.29
C LYS A 92 39.61 -15.66 -6.89
N ASP A 93 40.46 -15.31 -7.86
CA ASP A 93 41.88 -15.04 -7.63
C ASP A 93 42.12 -13.62 -7.08
N LYS A 94 41.07 -12.81 -6.92
CA LYS A 94 41.12 -11.42 -6.47
C LYS A 94 40.39 -11.27 -5.15
N ALA A 95 41.04 -10.64 -4.18
CA ALA A 95 40.39 -10.23 -2.93
C ALA A 95 39.61 -8.93 -3.16
N ILE A 96 38.39 -9.03 -3.70
CA ILE A 96 37.54 -7.87 -3.99
C ILE A 96 37.15 -7.16 -2.68
N LYS A 97 37.40 -5.86 -2.62
CA LYS A 97 37.14 -5.00 -1.45
C LYS A 97 35.95 -4.08 -1.65
N ARG A 98 35.69 -3.64 -2.88
CA ARG A 98 34.56 -2.77 -3.22
C ARG A 98 34.23 -2.87 -4.71
N VAL A 99 32.99 -2.54 -5.05
CA VAL A 99 32.50 -2.41 -6.43
C VAL A 99 31.76 -1.09 -6.58
N LEU A 100 31.84 -0.47 -7.76
CA LEU A 100 31.05 0.69 -8.16
C LEU A 100 30.69 0.61 -9.64
N GLN A 101 29.75 1.47 -10.07
CA GLN A 101 29.46 1.69 -11.49
C GLN A 101 30.30 2.85 -12.02
N TYR A 102 31.02 2.63 -13.11
CA TYR A 102 31.74 3.66 -13.86
C TYR A 102 31.43 3.50 -15.35
N ASP A 103 30.93 4.58 -15.96
CA ASP A 103 30.54 4.60 -17.39
C ASP A 103 29.64 3.41 -17.79
N GLY A 104 28.68 3.10 -16.91
CA GLY A 104 27.72 2.00 -17.11
C GLY A 104 28.30 0.59 -16.95
N GLN A 105 29.53 0.43 -16.46
CA GLN A 105 30.17 -0.86 -16.24
C GLN A 105 30.58 -1.03 -14.77
N LEU A 106 30.72 -2.28 -14.32
CA LEU A 106 31.23 -2.59 -12.99
C LEU A 106 32.75 -2.46 -12.96
N VAL A 107 33.25 -1.67 -12.01
CA VAL A 107 34.68 -1.54 -11.70
C VAL A 107 34.89 -2.00 -10.27
N TYR A 108 35.98 -2.75 -10.06
CA TYR A 108 36.30 -3.38 -8.80
C TYR A 108 37.56 -2.79 -8.22
N LEU A 109 37.54 -2.60 -6.90
CA LEU A 109 38.74 -2.42 -6.09
C LEU A 109 39.06 -3.77 -5.45
N SER A 110 40.28 -4.25 -5.64
CA SER A 110 40.85 -5.39 -4.92
C SER A 110 41.85 -4.93 -3.86
N ASP A 111 42.58 -5.86 -3.27
CA ASP A 111 43.71 -5.58 -2.38
C ASP A 111 44.93 -4.98 -3.10
N LYS A 112 45.02 -5.08 -4.43
CA LYS A 112 46.20 -4.63 -5.20
C LYS A 112 45.88 -3.68 -6.36
N VAL A 113 44.73 -3.90 -7.01
CA VAL A 113 44.39 -3.25 -8.28
C VAL A 113 42.96 -2.71 -8.31
N VAL A 114 42.78 -1.61 -9.05
CA VAL A 114 41.50 -1.21 -9.62
C VAL A 114 41.38 -1.83 -11.01
N PHE A 115 40.31 -2.58 -11.28
CA PHE A 115 40.16 -3.28 -12.55
C PHE A 115 38.70 -3.44 -12.99
N SER A 116 38.50 -3.80 -14.26
CA SER A 116 37.19 -4.22 -14.77
C SER A 116 37.32 -5.32 -15.81
N ASN A 117 36.29 -6.16 -15.90
CA ASN A 117 36.16 -7.14 -16.98
C ASN A 117 35.58 -6.52 -18.27
N ALA A 118 35.10 -5.27 -18.20
CA ALA A 118 34.71 -4.50 -19.38
C ALA A 118 35.95 -4.01 -20.15
N TRP A 119 35.72 -3.36 -21.31
CA TRP A 119 36.77 -2.80 -22.17
C TRP A 119 37.91 -3.79 -22.48
N ALA A 120 37.54 -5.03 -22.81
CA ALA A 120 38.46 -6.14 -23.07
C ALA A 120 39.47 -6.43 -21.93
N GLY A 121 39.10 -6.13 -20.68
CA GLY A 121 39.96 -6.33 -19.51
C GLY A 121 41.16 -5.38 -19.43
N LYS A 122 41.19 -4.31 -20.25
CA LYS A 122 42.32 -3.37 -20.31
C LYS A 122 42.46 -2.52 -19.05
N LEU A 123 41.37 -2.26 -18.33
CA LEU A 123 41.42 -1.53 -17.08
C LEU A 123 42.01 -2.44 -15.99
N TYR A 124 43.29 -2.21 -15.67
CA TYR A 124 44.02 -2.93 -14.64
C TYR A 124 45.15 -2.04 -14.08
N VAL A 125 44.88 -1.37 -12.96
CA VAL A 125 45.77 -0.33 -12.41
C VAL A 125 46.16 -0.68 -10.98
N GLU A 126 47.46 -0.87 -10.72
CA GLU A 126 47.98 -1.05 -9.37
C GLU A 126 47.83 0.23 -8.55
N HIS A 127 47.24 0.11 -7.35
CA HIS A 127 47.02 1.25 -6.48
C HIS A 127 48.07 1.38 -5.37
N GLY A 128 48.87 0.35 -5.09
CA GLY A 128 50.01 0.42 -4.16
C GLY A 128 49.65 0.72 -2.69
N LEU A 129 48.43 0.44 -2.26
CA LEU A 129 47.94 0.61 -0.89
C LEU A 129 47.71 -0.76 -0.25
N LYS A 130 48.02 -0.93 1.03
CA LYS A 130 47.92 -2.25 1.69
C LYS A 130 46.49 -2.66 2.00
N ASN A 131 45.66 -1.71 2.42
CA ASN A 131 44.30 -1.95 2.91
C ASN A 131 43.28 -1.08 2.17
N ALA A 132 43.39 -0.99 0.84
CA ALA A 132 42.49 -0.17 0.04
C ALA A 132 41.02 -0.55 0.28
N ALA A 133 40.19 0.45 0.57
CA ALA A 133 38.79 0.25 0.96
C ALA A 133 37.83 1.21 0.25
N LEU A 134 38.32 2.34 -0.24
CA LEU A 134 37.53 3.39 -0.88
C LEU A 134 38.14 3.74 -2.23
N PHE A 135 37.29 3.98 -3.22
CA PHE A 135 37.72 4.52 -4.49
C PHE A 135 36.55 5.17 -5.23
N ASP A 136 36.87 6.05 -6.16
CA ASP A 136 35.92 6.52 -7.18
C ASP A 136 36.66 6.79 -8.50
N GLY A 137 35.92 6.75 -9.61
CA GLY A 137 36.43 6.97 -10.96
C GLY A 137 36.18 8.39 -11.48
N GLY A 138 37.23 9.00 -12.01
CA GLY A 138 37.23 10.32 -12.64
C GLY A 138 37.23 10.27 -14.16
N GLN A 139 37.53 11.38 -14.82
CA GLN A 139 37.69 11.41 -16.29
C GLN A 139 38.82 10.47 -16.75
N ASP A 140 38.67 9.91 -17.95
CA ASP A 140 39.70 9.11 -18.64
C ASP A 140 40.34 8.01 -17.79
N PHE A 141 39.53 7.20 -17.10
CA PHE A 141 39.99 6.10 -16.25
C PHE A 141 41.03 6.51 -15.18
N GLN A 142 40.94 7.75 -14.70
CA GLN A 142 41.63 8.18 -13.50
C GLN A 142 40.88 7.69 -12.27
N PHE A 143 41.59 7.28 -11.22
CA PHE A 143 40.96 6.84 -9.97
C PHE A 143 41.62 7.50 -8.78
N MET A 144 40.80 7.88 -7.80
CA MET A 144 41.26 8.22 -6.46
C MET A 144 40.99 7.02 -5.55
N VAL A 145 42.02 6.49 -4.90
CA VAL A 145 41.93 5.30 -4.04
C VAL A 145 42.43 5.64 -2.64
N SER A 146 41.77 5.10 -1.62
CA SER A 146 42.16 5.27 -0.21
C SER A 146 42.07 3.99 0.61
N ASP A 147 42.97 3.87 1.58
CA ASP A 147 42.93 2.89 2.67
C ASP A 147 42.41 3.47 4.00
N GLY A 148 41.82 4.68 3.95
CA GLY A 148 41.37 5.44 5.11
C GLY A 148 42.42 6.40 5.67
N LYS A 149 43.71 6.22 5.36
CA LYS A 149 44.80 7.09 5.83
C LYS A 149 45.51 7.79 4.69
N SER A 150 45.82 7.05 3.64
CA SER A 150 46.50 7.52 2.44
C SER A 150 45.53 7.66 1.26
N LEU A 151 45.85 8.59 0.37
CA LEU A 151 45.15 8.85 -0.88
C LEU A 151 46.14 8.69 -2.02
N HIS A 152 45.83 7.81 -2.96
CA HIS A 152 46.60 7.64 -4.20
C HIS A 152 45.71 7.99 -5.39
N PHE A 153 46.17 8.95 -6.20
CA PHE A 153 45.57 9.26 -7.49
C PHE A 153 46.32 8.50 -8.57
N ILE A 154 45.62 7.65 -9.33
CA ILE A 154 46.23 6.65 -10.20
C ILE A 154 45.63 6.68 -11.61
N LYS A 155 46.44 6.33 -12.61
CA LYS A 155 46.04 6.13 -14.02
C LYS A 155 47.11 5.28 -14.72
N ASP A 156 46.73 4.45 -15.70
CA ASP A 156 47.66 3.75 -16.60
C ASP A 156 48.81 3.02 -15.87
N SER A 157 48.48 2.28 -14.81
CA SER A 157 49.41 1.57 -13.93
C SER A 157 50.45 2.46 -13.22
N GLN A 158 50.23 3.77 -13.15
CA GLN A 158 51.08 4.73 -12.44
C GLN A 158 50.34 5.41 -11.30
N THR A 159 51.06 5.69 -10.21
CA THR A 159 50.59 6.61 -9.17
C THR A 159 51.01 8.03 -9.52
N LEU A 160 50.03 8.86 -9.91
CA LEU A 160 50.26 10.24 -10.36
C LEU A 160 50.42 11.23 -9.20
N TRP A 161 49.81 10.92 -8.04
CA TRP A 161 49.92 11.71 -6.82
C TRP A 161 49.64 10.88 -5.58
N LYS A 162 50.27 11.24 -4.46
CA LYS A 162 50.04 10.65 -3.12
C LYS A 162 49.82 11.75 -2.10
N GLY A 163 48.92 11.51 -1.15
CA GLY A 163 48.71 12.40 0.00
C GLY A 163 47.85 11.78 1.09
N SER A 164 47.39 12.61 2.02
CA SER A 164 46.58 12.19 3.17
C SER A 164 45.80 13.38 3.73
N LEU A 165 44.81 13.11 4.58
CA LEU A 165 44.18 14.13 5.42
C LEU A 165 45.02 14.32 6.69
N LYS A 166 45.15 15.56 7.19
CA LYS A 166 45.91 15.85 8.42
C LYS A 166 45.06 15.54 9.64
N SER A 167 45.49 14.58 10.47
CA SER A 167 44.79 14.16 11.71
C SER A 167 43.32 13.81 11.51
N ASP A 168 42.97 13.29 10.33
CA ASP A 168 41.61 12.84 9.97
C ASP A 168 41.70 11.51 9.21
N GLU A 169 40.59 10.79 9.15
CA GLU A 169 40.47 9.48 8.49
C GLU A 169 39.50 9.61 7.31
N VAL A 170 39.94 9.18 6.12
CA VAL A 170 39.13 9.20 4.90
C VAL A 170 38.01 8.16 5.01
N ILE A 171 36.77 8.62 4.89
CA ILE A 171 35.56 7.79 4.94
C ILE A 171 34.75 7.83 3.64
N GLY A 172 35.09 8.71 2.70
CA GLY A 172 34.46 8.70 1.39
C GLY A 172 35.24 9.44 0.31
N VAL A 173 35.02 9.03 -0.93
CA VAL A 173 35.54 9.64 -2.16
C VAL A 173 34.40 9.74 -3.16
N ARG A 174 34.22 10.90 -3.79
CA ARG A 174 33.21 11.14 -4.83
C ARG A 174 33.76 11.98 -5.96
N TYR A 175 33.48 11.62 -7.20
CA TYR A 175 33.90 12.38 -8.37
C TYR A 175 32.80 13.31 -8.87
N GLN A 176 33.16 14.58 -9.08
CA GLN A 176 32.30 15.60 -9.67
C GLN A 176 32.67 15.80 -11.15
N LYS A 177 31.86 15.26 -12.06
CA LYS A 177 32.13 15.25 -13.51
C LYS A 177 32.25 16.64 -14.12
N ASN A 178 31.38 17.60 -13.76
CA ASN A 178 31.36 18.92 -14.38
C ASN A 178 32.51 19.84 -13.93
N ALA A 179 33.12 19.57 -12.78
CA ALA A 179 34.26 20.33 -12.26
C ALA A 179 35.60 19.62 -12.47
N ASN A 180 35.58 18.37 -12.96
CA ASN A 180 36.74 17.47 -12.96
C ASN A 180 37.46 17.49 -11.62
N ALA A 181 36.76 17.13 -10.55
CA ALA A 181 37.29 17.19 -9.19
C ALA A 181 36.88 15.97 -8.38
N PHE A 182 37.78 15.48 -7.53
CA PHE A 182 37.44 14.51 -6.51
C PHE A 182 37.15 15.22 -5.20
N TRP A 183 36.03 14.89 -4.58
CA TRP A 183 35.70 15.28 -3.22
C TRP A 183 36.10 14.15 -2.29
N ILE A 184 36.71 14.50 -1.16
CA ILE A 184 37.21 13.56 -0.16
C ILE A 184 36.63 13.97 1.19
N LEU A 185 35.90 13.05 1.81
CA LEU A 185 35.32 13.24 3.13
C LEU A 185 36.18 12.52 4.16
N GLY A 186 36.62 13.27 5.17
CA GLY A 186 37.12 12.75 6.43
C GLY A 186 36.03 12.68 7.50
N LYS A 187 36.33 12.14 8.70
CA LYS A 187 35.38 12.14 9.83
C LYS A 187 35.06 13.55 10.35
N SER A 188 35.91 14.54 10.04
CA SER A 188 35.77 15.93 10.52
C SER A 188 36.01 17.00 9.45
N THR A 189 36.39 16.63 8.24
CA THR A 189 36.78 17.59 7.19
C THR A 189 36.24 17.17 5.81
N LEU A 190 36.02 18.16 4.94
CA LEU A 190 35.76 17.95 3.51
C LEU A 190 36.88 18.60 2.71
N HIS A 191 37.37 17.88 1.71
CA HIS A 191 38.44 18.32 0.84
C HIS A 191 38.06 18.16 -0.63
N VAL A 192 38.70 18.97 -1.48
CA VAL A 192 38.61 18.88 -2.94
C VAL A 192 40.01 18.64 -3.49
N PHE A 193 40.15 17.62 -4.33
CA PHE A 193 41.34 17.33 -5.10
C PHE A 193 41.10 17.66 -6.58
N SER A 194 41.99 18.46 -7.15
CA SER A 194 42.01 18.76 -8.58
C SER A 194 43.03 17.86 -9.28
N PRO A 195 42.60 16.98 -10.21
CA PRO A 195 43.49 16.21 -11.07
C PRO A 195 44.46 17.07 -11.89
N ALA A 196 44.01 18.26 -12.33
CA ALA A 196 44.80 19.15 -13.18
C ALA A 196 46.00 19.75 -12.45
N SER A 197 45.78 20.29 -11.25
CA SER A 197 46.84 20.89 -10.43
C SER A 197 47.50 19.91 -9.46
N ARG A 198 46.96 18.68 -9.34
CA ARG A 198 47.38 17.64 -8.38
C ARG A 198 47.48 18.17 -6.95
N SER A 199 46.52 19.00 -6.57
CA SER A 199 46.47 19.66 -5.26
C SER A 199 45.21 19.26 -4.51
N LEU A 200 45.36 18.99 -3.21
CA LEU A 200 44.29 18.71 -2.27
C LEU A 200 44.08 19.91 -1.36
N SER A 201 42.87 20.45 -1.32
CA SER A 201 42.50 21.62 -0.51
C SER A 201 41.38 21.28 0.45
N GLN A 202 41.52 21.63 1.72
CA GLN A 202 40.42 21.57 2.69
C GLN A 202 39.45 22.71 2.40
N VAL A 203 38.16 22.39 2.29
CA VAL A 203 37.11 23.38 1.99
C VAL A 203 36.07 23.50 3.10
N PHE A 204 35.97 22.51 3.98
CA PHE A 204 35.05 22.54 5.11
C PHE A 204 35.59 21.75 6.31
N LYS A 205 35.21 22.19 7.51
CA LYS A 205 35.54 21.52 8.78
C LYS A 205 34.27 21.43 9.62
N GLY A 206 34.04 20.25 10.20
CA GLY A 206 32.93 19.96 11.11
C GLY A 206 33.28 18.78 12.00
N ALA A 207 32.28 17.97 12.35
CA ALA A 207 32.46 16.80 13.20
C ALA A 207 31.42 15.73 12.86
N ASN A 208 31.72 14.49 13.25
CA ASN A 208 30.81 13.35 13.17
C ASN A 208 30.27 13.07 11.76
N PHE A 209 31.08 13.32 10.73
CA PHE A 209 30.69 12.99 9.35
C PHE A 209 30.68 11.48 9.18
N THR A 210 29.68 10.97 8.46
CA THR A 210 29.48 9.52 8.25
C THR A 210 29.52 9.14 6.78
N SER A 211 29.00 10.00 5.90
CA SER A 211 28.92 9.78 4.47
C SER A 211 28.64 11.08 3.74
N PHE A 212 28.77 11.09 2.42
CA PHE A 212 28.37 12.23 1.61
C PHE A 212 28.11 11.83 0.16
N ASP A 213 27.43 12.72 -0.54
CA ASP A 213 27.43 12.73 -2.00
C ASP A 213 27.41 14.16 -2.56
N VAL A 214 27.84 14.29 -3.81
CA VAL A 214 27.81 15.57 -4.54
C VAL A 214 26.49 15.64 -5.31
N ALA A 215 25.78 16.76 -5.20
CA ALA A 215 24.58 17.07 -5.97
C ALA A 215 24.82 18.31 -6.84
N PRO A 216 25.56 18.18 -7.97
CA PRO A 216 25.97 19.33 -8.78
C PRO A 216 24.79 20.14 -9.32
N ALA A 217 23.68 19.48 -9.70
CA ALA A 217 22.47 20.15 -10.17
C ALA A 217 21.81 21.04 -9.10
N LYS A 218 22.08 20.78 -7.82
CA LYS A 218 21.62 21.57 -6.67
C LYS A 218 22.73 22.48 -6.13
N ASN A 219 23.88 22.54 -6.78
CA ASN A 219 25.08 23.26 -6.35
C ASN A 219 25.53 22.95 -4.92
N ARG A 220 25.41 21.68 -4.51
CA ARG A 220 25.60 21.26 -3.12
C ARG A 220 26.42 19.99 -2.99
N VAL A 221 27.11 19.87 -1.86
CA VAL A 221 27.57 18.61 -1.29
C VAL A 221 26.70 18.31 -0.08
N ILE A 222 26.10 17.12 -0.03
CA ILE A 222 25.26 16.70 1.09
C ILE A 222 26.07 15.76 1.97
N ILE A 223 26.30 16.16 3.22
CA ILE A 223 27.15 15.44 4.18
C ILE A 223 26.24 14.86 5.27
N GLY A 224 26.16 13.53 5.35
CA GLY A 224 25.52 12.82 6.45
C GLY A 224 26.37 12.88 7.72
N THR A 225 25.70 12.93 8.86
CA THR A 225 26.34 12.91 10.17
C THR A 225 25.66 11.88 11.08
N SER A 226 26.21 11.67 12.28
CA SER A 226 25.55 10.87 13.31
C SER A 226 24.25 11.49 13.85
N ASP A 227 23.93 12.75 13.54
CA ASP A 227 22.72 13.43 14.00
C ASP A 227 22.24 14.51 13.01
N GLY A 228 21.82 14.06 11.83
CA GLY A 228 21.28 14.89 10.74
C GLY A 228 22.23 15.03 9.56
N TYR A 229 21.89 15.91 8.61
CA TYR A 229 22.75 16.19 7.45
C TYR A 229 23.07 17.68 7.29
N ILE A 230 24.23 17.95 6.69
CA ILE A 230 24.71 19.28 6.32
C ILE A 230 24.59 19.43 4.80
N ALA A 231 24.08 20.57 4.34
CA ALA A 231 24.19 20.99 2.95
C ALA A 231 25.32 22.01 2.82
N TYR A 232 26.38 21.66 2.10
CA TYR A 232 27.50 22.56 1.81
C TYR A 232 27.35 23.12 0.39
N ASN A 233 27.38 24.44 0.25
CA ASN A 233 27.20 25.13 -1.01
C ASN A 233 28.53 25.24 -1.75
N ILE A 234 28.58 24.68 -2.96
CA ILE A 234 29.82 24.58 -3.73
C ILE A 234 30.31 25.97 -4.20
N SER A 235 29.38 26.89 -4.52
CA SER A 235 29.78 28.21 -5.04
C SER A 235 30.16 29.20 -3.96
N THR A 236 29.45 29.21 -2.83
CA THR A 236 29.77 30.16 -1.73
C THR A 236 30.89 29.63 -0.84
N GLY A 237 31.09 28.31 -0.81
CA GLY A 237 32.07 27.68 0.08
C GLY A 237 31.59 27.60 1.53
N GLU A 238 30.28 27.77 1.76
CA GLU A 238 29.67 27.86 3.09
C GLU A 238 28.62 26.77 3.31
N GLN A 239 28.29 26.53 4.57
CA GLN A 239 27.17 25.66 4.94
C GLN A 239 25.83 26.41 4.76
N ASP A 240 24.87 25.78 4.08
CA ASP A 240 23.51 26.29 3.90
C ASP A 240 22.67 25.99 5.16
N GLY A 241 22.57 26.97 6.07
CA GLY A 241 21.71 26.89 7.27
C GLY A 241 22.24 25.94 8.36
N PRO A 242 21.44 25.64 9.40
CA PRO A 242 21.84 24.70 10.46
C PRO A 242 21.86 23.25 9.96
N VAL A 243 22.42 22.35 10.78
CA VAL A 243 22.30 20.89 10.54
C VAL A 243 20.81 20.51 10.47
N ASN A 244 20.43 19.82 9.40
CA ASN A 244 19.05 19.39 9.19
C ASN A 244 18.74 18.17 10.05
N LYS A 245 17.90 18.37 11.07
CA LYS A 245 17.46 17.30 12.00
C LYS A 245 15.97 16.96 11.92
N ARG A 246 15.19 17.70 11.14
CA ARG A 246 13.77 17.41 10.89
C ARG A 246 13.65 16.34 9.81
N LEU A 247 14.02 15.12 10.17
CA LEU A 247 14.16 13.97 9.29
C LEU A 247 13.35 12.80 9.84
N PRO A 248 12.98 11.80 9.02
CA PRO A 248 12.43 10.55 9.52
C PRO A 248 13.34 9.87 10.55
N TRP A 249 14.66 9.95 10.36
CA TRP A 249 15.68 9.53 11.34
C TRP A 249 16.98 10.32 11.16
N THR A 250 17.70 10.62 12.24
CA THR A 250 18.88 11.52 12.18
C THR A 250 20.22 10.81 12.09
N GLU A 251 20.34 9.56 12.56
CA GLU A 251 21.61 8.80 12.48
C GLU A 251 21.84 8.27 11.05
N ILE A 252 22.57 9.03 10.24
CA ILE A 252 22.79 8.72 8.83
C ILE A 252 24.04 7.85 8.64
N ASN A 253 23.89 6.74 7.94
CA ASN A 253 24.98 5.85 7.53
C ASN A 253 25.47 6.14 6.10
N SER A 254 24.54 6.53 5.21
CA SER A 254 24.83 6.67 3.78
C SER A 254 24.05 7.83 3.17
N VAL A 255 24.68 8.57 2.27
CA VAL A 255 24.06 9.58 1.39
C VAL A 255 24.34 9.20 -0.05
N ALA A 256 23.33 9.27 -0.91
CA ALA A 256 23.44 9.05 -2.34
C ALA A 256 22.53 10.01 -3.14
N GLN A 257 23.06 10.67 -4.16
CA GLN A 257 22.29 11.47 -5.11
C GLN A 257 21.90 10.58 -6.29
N ILE A 258 20.61 10.20 -6.37
CA ILE A 258 20.09 9.31 -7.42
C ILE A 258 18.95 10.02 -8.14
N GLY A 259 19.18 10.35 -9.40
CA GLY A 259 18.27 11.21 -10.16
C GLY A 259 18.07 12.55 -9.48
N GLU A 260 16.82 12.98 -9.30
CA GLU A 260 16.47 14.24 -8.62
C GLU A 260 16.44 14.13 -7.09
N LYS A 261 16.35 12.91 -6.55
CA LYS A 261 16.19 12.64 -5.11
C LYS A 261 17.55 12.50 -4.43
N THR A 262 17.64 13.02 -3.21
CA THR A 262 18.77 12.76 -2.32
C THR A 262 18.35 11.69 -1.33
N TRP A 263 19.05 10.55 -1.35
CA TRP A 263 18.74 9.37 -0.56
C TRP A 263 19.62 9.28 0.65
N PHE A 264 19.04 8.74 1.72
CA PHE A 264 19.67 8.54 3.01
C PHE A 264 19.43 7.12 3.49
N GLY A 265 20.49 6.38 3.76
CA GLY A 265 20.45 5.16 4.57
C GLY A 265 20.75 5.50 6.01
N THR A 266 19.98 4.96 6.96
CA THR A 266 20.09 5.29 8.39
C THR A 266 20.16 4.03 9.24
N THR A 267 20.31 4.19 10.56
CA THR A 267 20.16 3.08 11.51
C THR A 267 18.70 2.64 11.69
N ARG A 268 17.73 3.41 11.15
CA ARG A 268 16.29 3.11 11.14
C ARG A 268 15.65 3.40 9.78
N GLY A 269 15.96 2.57 8.81
CA GLY A 269 15.38 2.57 7.47
C GLY A 269 16.17 3.39 6.45
N ALA A 270 15.49 3.71 5.35
CA ALA A 270 15.99 4.63 4.34
C ALA A 270 14.93 5.69 4.05
N PHE A 271 15.36 6.89 3.67
CA PHE A 271 14.43 7.90 3.15
C PHE A 271 15.01 8.66 1.97
N ALA A 272 14.12 9.20 1.14
CA ALA A 272 14.46 10.05 0.02
C ALA A 272 13.87 11.45 0.23
N LEU A 273 14.72 12.49 0.14
CA LEU A 273 14.27 13.88 0.10
C LEU A 273 13.73 14.20 -1.30
N ARG A 274 12.43 14.50 -1.36
CA ARG A 274 11.72 14.89 -2.57
C ARG A 274 11.96 16.35 -2.91
N LYS A 275 11.58 16.73 -4.14
CA LYS A 275 11.65 18.11 -4.64
C LYS A 275 10.76 19.09 -3.86
N ASP A 276 9.63 18.62 -3.34
CA ASP A 276 8.68 19.40 -2.54
C ASP A 276 9.08 19.54 -1.05
N GLY A 277 10.26 19.03 -0.67
CA GLY A 277 10.75 19.07 0.71
C GLY A 277 10.18 17.98 1.63
N LYS A 278 9.29 17.12 1.12
CA LYS A 278 8.78 15.95 1.86
C LYS A 278 9.71 14.75 1.72
N PHE A 279 9.41 13.69 2.46
CA PHE A 279 10.19 12.46 2.47
C PHE A 279 9.36 11.25 2.04
N ASP A 280 9.94 10.40 1.22
CA ASP A 280 9.52 9.01 1.09
C ASP A 280 10.32 8.19 2.12
N TYR A 281 9.67 7.43 3.00
CA TYR A 281 10.33 6.69 4.09
C TYR A 281 10.04 5.19 4.01
N TYR A 282 11.11 4.40 4.06
CA TYR A 282 11.10 2.95 3.90
C TYR A 282 11.61 2.30 5.19
N ASN A 283 10.72 1.61 5.89
CA ASN A 283 11.00 0.96 7.17
C ASN A 283 10.28 -0.38 7.31
N GLY A 284 10.91 -1.31 8.02
CA GLY A 284 10.36 -2.62 8.35
C GLY A 284 10.39 -3.60 7.18
N GLU A 285 10.13 -4.88 7.51
CA GLU A 285 10.22 -6.00 6.57
C GLU A 285 9.24 -5.91 5.40
N ARG A 286 8.24 -5.01 5.43
CA ARG A 286 7.45 -4.67 4.25
C ARG A 286 8.34 -4.15 3.12
N TRP A 287 9.25 -3.23 3.45
CA TRP A 287 10.08 -2.53 2.46
C TRP A 287 11.50 -3.07 2.39
N ILE A 288 12.15 -3.31 3.53
CA ILE A 288 13.59 -3.58 3.63
C ILE A 288 13.88 -4.76 4.56
N LEU A 289 14.95 -5.51 4.29
CA LEU A 289 15.30 -6.73 5.06
C LEU A 289 15.83 -6.45 6.48
N ASP A 290 16.32 -5.25 6.72
CA ASP A 290 16.82 -4.79 8.01
C ASP A 290 16.79 -3.25 7.99
N ASN A 291 16.46 -2.66 9.14
CA ASN A 291 16.37 -1.21 9.28
C ASN A 291 17.75 -0.53 9.27
N ASN A 292 18.84 -1.22 9.53
CA ASN A 292 20.18 -0.65 9.45
C ASN A 292 20.69 -0.59 8.00
N VAL A 293 20.31 0.45 7.27
CA VAL A 293 20.71 0.64 5.87
C VAL A 293 22.12 1.23 5.82
N ARG A 294 23.08 0.40 5.38
CA ARG A 294 24.52 0.74 5.34
C ARG A 294 24.94 1.49 4.08
N SER A 295 24.27 1.21 2.96
CA SER A 295 24.58 1.83 1.68
C SER A 295 23.33 1.96 0.83
N VAL A 296 23.21 3.11 0.17
CA VAL A 296 22.27 3.35 -0.93
C VAL A 296 23.07 3.49 -2.22
N SER A 297 22.62 2.85 -3.29
CA SER A 297 23.24 2.96 -4.62
C SER A 297 22.19 2.89 -5.74
N PRO A 298 22.48 3.44 -6.94
CA PRO A 298 21.61 3.25 -8.09
C PRO A 298 21.56 1.78 -8.49
N GLY A 299 20.34 1.29 -8.76
CA GLY A 299 20.07 -0.03 -9.30
C GLY A 299 19.70 0.02 -10.78
N PRO A 300 19.47 -1.16 -11.40
CA PRO A 300 19.07 -1.22 -12.80
C PRO A 300 17.64 -0.71 -13.01
N GLU A 301 17.33 -0.25 -14.21
CA GLU A 301 15.97 0.22 -14.59
C GLU A 301 15.44 1.32 -13.64
N ASN A 302 16.30 2.27 -13.25
CA ASN A 302 15.98 3.35 -12.30
C ASN A 302 15.56 2.87 -10.90
N SER A 303 15.84 1.62 -10.53
CA SER A 303 15.65 1.14 -9.16
C SER A 303 16.71 1.70 -8.20
N VAL A 304 16.48 1.54 -6.90
CA VAL A 304 17.44 1.89 -5.85
C VAL A 304 17.82 0.64 -5.08
N LEU A 305 19.11 0.46 -4.84
CA LEU A 305 19.67 -0.64 -4.06
C LEU A 305 19.93 -0.18 -2.63
N LEU A 306 19.32 -0.86 -1.67
CA LEU A 306 19.52 -0.67 -0.24
C LEU A 306 20.26 -1.89 0.33
N LEU A 307 21.49 -1.67 0.77
CA LEU A 307 22.32 -2.71 1.36
C LEU A 307 22.22 -2.66 2.89
N THR A 308 21.95 -3.80 3.49
CA THR A 308 21.75 -3.96 4.94
C THR A 308 22.56 -5.16 5.45
N PRO A 309 22.73 -5.36 6.77
CA PRO A 309 23.36 -6.57 7.30
C PRO A 309 22.70 -7.87 6.81
N ASN A 310 21.38 -7.89 6.67
CA ASN A 310 20.59 -9.08 6.32
C ASN A 310 20.40 -9.28 4.82
N GLY A 311 20.98 -8.43 3.96
CA GLY A 311 20.87 -8.61 2.52
C GLY A 311 20.73 -7.32 1.73
N LEU A 312 20.32 -7.50 0.48
CA LEU A 312 20.10 -6.44 -0.50
C LEU A 312 18.61 -6.30 -0.80
N THR A 313 18.10 -5.08 -0.73
CA THR A 313 16.76 -4.74 -1.25
C THR A 313 16.90 -3.91 -2.52
N ARG A 314 16.19 -4.29 -3.58
CA ARG A 314 15.99 -3.47 -4.79
C ARG A 314 14.61 -2.82 -4.70
N LEU A 315 14.56 -1.51 -4.48
CA LEU A 315 13.35 -0.68 -4.58
C LEU A 315 13.07 -0.37 -6.04
N VAL A 316 12.00 -0.92 -6.58
CA VAL A 316 11.57 -0.77 -7.98
C VAL A 316 10.45 0.27 -8.06
N PHE A 317 10.59 1.20 -8.99
CA PHE A 317 9.60 2.24 -9.27
C PHE A 317 8.87 1.87 -10.55
N ARG A 318 7.57 1.56 -10.45
CA ARG A 318 6.76 1.15 -11.59
C ARG A 318 5.60 2.13 -11.76
N LYS A 319 5.33 2.51 -13.00
CA LYS A 319 4.11 3.25 -13.34
C LYS A 319 2.96 2.28 -13.55
N TRP A 320 1.81 2.62 -12.99
CA TRP A 320 0.56 1.88 -13.07
C TRP A 320 -0.57 2.82 -13.43
N THR A 321 -1.45 2.41 -14.33
CA THR A 321 -2.82 2.92 -14.32
C THR A 321 -3.63 2.23 -13.20
N LEU A 322 -4.74 2.82 -12.77
CA LEU A 322 -5.66 2.16 -11.84
C LEU A 322 -6.21 0.85 -12.43
N GLN A 323 -6.47 0.80 -13.75
CA GLN A 323 -6.85 -0.43 -14.42
C GLN A 323 -5.77 -1.53 -14.32
N GLU A 324 -4.50 -1.19 -14.60
CA GLU A 324 -3.39 -2.15 -14.49
C GLU A 324 -3.20 -2.65 -13.05
N LYS A 325 -3.38 -1.76 -12.06
CA LYS A 325 -3.30 -2.08 -10.64
C LYS A 325 -4.48 -2.95 -10.19
N ALA A 326 -5.71 -2.67 -10.66
CA ALA A 326 -6.87 -3.51 -10.41
C ALA A 326 -6.65 -4.92 -10.97
N ALA A 327 -6.17 -5.04 -12.21
CA ALA A 327 -5.85 -6.34 -12.82
C ALA A 327 -4.72 -7.08 -12.07
N PHE A 328 -3.78 -6.38 -11.44
CA PHE A 328 -2.79 -7.00 -10.56
C PHE A 328 -3.42 -7.61 -9.31
N TYR A 329 -4.30 -6.86 -8.61
CA TYR A 329 -4.97 -7.37 -7.41
C TYR A 329 -5.98 -8.48 -7.71
N ASP A 330 -6.67 -8.42 -8.85
CA ASP A 330 -7.55 -9.50 -9.30
C ASP A 330 -6.76 -10.81 -9.48
N ARG A 331 -5.66 -10.79 -10.25
CA ARG A 331 -4.76 -11.95 -10.37
C ARG A 331 -4.21 -12.42 -9.02
N GLN A 332 -3.93 -11.50 -8.10
CA GLN A 332 -3.53 -11.87 -6.74
C GLN A 332 -4.65 -12.65 -6.05
N VAL A 333 -5.88 -12.15 -6.03
CA VAL A 333 -7.01 -12.83 -5.39
C VAL A 333 -7.17 -14.23 -5.97
N ARG A 334 -7.24 -14.32 -7.31
CA ARG A 334 -7.43 -15.57 -8.04
C ARG A 334 -6.32 -16.61 -7.80
N SER A 335 -5.08 -16.17 -7.63
CA SER A 335 -3.94 -17.09 -7.49
C SER A 335 -3.76 -17.69 -6.09
N ARG A 336 -4.27 -17.03 -5.04
CA ARG A 336 -3.93 -17.43 -3.65
C ARG A 336 -4.88 -16.96 -2.55
N HIS A 337 -6.06 -16.43 -2.88
CA HIS A 337 -7.04 -15.98 -1.88
C HIS A 337 -8.41 -16.65 -2.08
N ILE A 338 -8.56 -17.66 -2.94
CA ILE A 338 -9.85 -18.34 -3.14
C ILE A 338 -9.91 -19.63 -2.31
N ARG A 339 -10.74 -19.67 -1.27
CA ARG A 339 -11.02 -20.86 -0.45
C ARG A 339 -12.48 -21.27 -0.60
N ASN A 340 -12.75 -22.38 -1.29
CA ASN A 340 -14.11 -22.85 -1.57
C ASN A 340 -15.03 -21.80 -2.25
N GLY A 341 -14.46 -20.86 -3.01
CA GLY A 341 -15.14 -19.72 -3.63
C GLY A 341 -15.20 -18.45 -2.77
N PHE A 342 -14.76 -18.49 -1.50
CA PHE A 342 -14.58 -17.29 -0.67
C PHE A 342 -13.31 -16.54 -1.01
N ASN A 343 -13.33 -15.22 -0.88
CA ASN A 343 -12.13 -14.40 -0.79
C ASN A 343 -11.59 -14.45 0.65
N SER A 344 -10.51 -15.20 0.86
CA SER A 344 -9.98 -15.55 2.18
C SER A 344 -8.57 -15.02 2.44
N THR A 345 -8.27 -14.87 3.73
CA THR A 345 -6.97 -14.42 4.22
C THR A 345 -5.89 -15.48 3.96
N LEU A 346 -4.72 -15.02 3.50
CA LEU A 346 -3.52 -15.85 3.42
C LEU A 346 -2.68 -15.64 4.70
N SER A 347 -2.76 -16.62 5.60
CA SER A 347 -2.08 -16.63 6.90
C SER A 347 -0.74 -17.38 6.82
N GLY A 348 0.08 -17.30 7.87
CA GLY A 348 1.28 -18.14 8.03
C GLY A 348 2.46 -17.83 7.10
N MET A 349 2.43 -16.71 6.36
CA MET A 349 3.54 -16.31 5.49
C MET A 349 4.83 -16.07 6.29
N GLN A 350 5.94 -16.62 5.81
CA GLN A 350 7.25 -16.44 6.41
C GLN A 350 7.98 -15.30 5.70
N LYS A 351 8.28 -14.22 6.43
CA LYS A 351 9.01 -13.04 5.91
C LYS A 351 8.42 -12.45 4.61
N GLY A 352 7.10 -12.54 4.45
CA GLY A 352 6.39 -12.07 3.27
C GLY A 352 6.52 -12.98 2.03
N ASN A 353 7.04 -14.20 2.15
CA ASN A 353 6.96 -15.21 1.11
C ASN A 353 5.55 -15.80 1.09
N VAL A 354 4.82 -15.50 0.02
CA VAL A 354 3.43 -15.90 -0.19
C VAL A 354 3.26 -17.40 -0.43
N ASN A 355 4.32 -18.11 -0.85
CA ASN A 355 4.26 -19.56 -1.10
C ASN A 355 4.35 -20.40 0.18
N THR A 356 4.63 -19.81 1.33
CA THR A 356 4.68 -20.54 2.61
C THR A 356 3.41 -20.38 3.42
N GLY A 357 2.45 -19.59 2.95
CA GLY A 357 1.20 -19.34 3.63
C GLY A 357 0.16 -20.43 3.38
N TYR A 358 -0.96 -20.33 4.09
CA TYR A 358 -2.15 -21.15 3.90
C TYR A 358 -3.41 -20.27 3.99
N LEU A 359 -4.49 -20.71 3.35
CA LEU A 359 -5.79 -20.03 3.40
C LEU A 359 -6.47 -20.33 4.74
N ASP A 360 -6.85 -19.27 5.44
CA ASP A 360 -7.46 -19.35 6.77
C ASP A 360 -8.99 -19.28 6.70
N ASP A 361 -9.67 -19.75 7.74
CA ASP A 361 -11.07 -19.37 7.96
C ASP A 361 -11.15 -17.94 8.51
N SER A 362 -12.28 -17.29 8.27
CA SER A 362 -12.59 -16.02 8.90
C SER A 362 -13.95 -16.10 9.56
N ASP A 363 -14.06 -15.40 10.68
CA ASP A 363 -15.36 -15.00 11.22
C ASP A 363 -16.16 -14.18 10.18
N ASN A 364 -15.51 -13.64 9.15
CA ASN A 364 -16.12 -12.76 8.18
C ASN A 364 -15.94 -13.18 6.70
N ASP A 365 -15.86 -14.48 6.42
CA ASP A 365 -15.68 -14.96 5.03
C ASP A 365 -16.77 -14.42 4.09
N GLY A 366 -18.02 -14.32 4.54
CA GLY A 366 -19.12 -13.78 3.75
C GLY A 366 -18.97 -12.29 3.47
N LEU A 367 -18.56 -11.47 4.44
CA LEU A 367 -18.33 -10.04 4.25
C LEU A 367 -17.13 -9.75 3.31
N TRP A 368 -15.98 -10.39 3.53
CA TRP A 368 -14.81 -10.22 2.64
C TRP A 368 -15.09 -10.68 1.21
N THR A 369 -15.87 -11.75 1.07
CA THR A 369 -16.33 -12.23 -0.24
C THR A 369 -17.35 -11.28 -0.85
N SER A 370 -18.24 -10.67 -0.06
CA SER A 370 -19.22 -9.69 -0.54
C SER A 370 -18.55 -8.47 -1.19
N MET A 371 -17.46 -7.96 -0.60
CA MET A 371 -16.70 -6.85 -1.17
C MET A 371 -15.96 -7.23 -2.45
N TYR A 372 -15.30 -8.39 -2.48
CA TYR A 372 -14.64 -8.90 -3.69
C TYR A 372 -15.65 -9.10 -4.83
N LEU A 373 -16.76 -9.79 -4.53
CA LEU A 373 -17.84 -10.07 -5.47
C LEU A 373 -18.52 -8.79 -5.96
N GLY A 374 -18.69 -7.78 -5.10
CA GLY A 374 -19.14 -6.44 -5.51
C GLY A 374 -18.16 -5.80 -6.52
N GLY A 375 -16.86 -5.92 -6.28
CA GLY A 375 -15.81 -5.49 -7.21
C GLY A 375 -15.90 -6.16 -8.58
N GLU A 376 -16.06 -7.48 -8.61
CA GLU A 376 -16.22 -8.25 -9.86
C GLU A 376 -17.53 -7.89 -10.59
N ALA A 377 -18.62 -7.69 -9.86
CA ALA A 377 -19.89 -7.25 -10.43
C ALA A 377 -19.78 -5.85 -11.06
N PHE A 378 -19.10 -4.90 -10.39
CA PHE A 378 -18.81 -3.59 -10.97
C PHE A 378 -17.92 -3.70 -12.20
N ARG A 379 -16.85 -4.51 -12.15
CA ARG A 379 -15.98 -4.79 -13.30
C ARG A 379 -16.79 -5.32 -14.48
N TYR A 380 -17.61 -6.35 -14.30
CA TYR A 380 -18.46 -6.91 -15.36
C TYR A 380 -19.43 -5.86 -15.91
N SER A 381 -20.10 -5.09 -15.05
CA SER A 381 -21.10 -4.10 -15.48
C SER A 381 -20.53 -3.06 -16.46
N VAL A 382 -19.25 -2.71 -16.31
CA VAL A 382 -18.56 -1.71 -17.13
C VAL A 382 -17.83 -2.34 -18.32
N THR A 383 -17.15 -3.48 -18.12
CA THR A 383 -16.25 -4.07 -19.12
C THR A 383 -16.89 -5.17 -19.96
N ARG A 384 -17.95 -5.81 -19.43
CA ARG A 384 -18.57 -7.02 -19.98
C ARG A 384 -17.61 -8.20 -20.13
N ASP A 385 -16.57 -8.22 -19.31
CA ASP A 385 -15.57 -9.29 -19.28
C ASP A 385 -16.18 -10.61 -18.78
N PRO A 386 -16.20 -11.69 -19.60
CA PRO A 386 -16.79 -12.96 -19.19
C PRO A 386 -16.07 -13.60 -17.99
N GLU A 387 -14.77 -13.31 -17.77
CA GLU A 387 -14.06 -13.82 -16.58
C GLU A 387 -14.63 -13.21 -15.29
N ALA A 388 -14.98 -11.92 -15.31
CA ALA A 388 -15.59 -11.26 -14.16
C ALA A 388 -16.97 -11.85 -13.82
N LEU A 389 -17.76 -12.19 -14.85
CA LEU A 389 -19.03 -12.86 -14.67
C LEU A 389 -18.86 -14.27 -14.07
N GLU A 390 -17.85 -15.01 -14.50
CA GLU A 390 -17.56 -16.33 -13.95
C GLU A 390 -17.08 -16.26 -12.50
N ASN A 391 -16.23 -15.29 -12.17
CA ASN A 391 -15.85 -15.01 -10.78
C ASN A 391 -17.08 -14.68 -9.92
N CYS A 392 -18.06 -13.95 -10.48
CA CYS A 392 -19.33 -13.70 -9.80
C CYS A 392 -20.10 -14.99 -9.52
N ARG A 393 -20.18 -15.93 -10.47
CA ARG A 393 -20.85 -17.23 -10.28
C ARG A 393 -20.20 -18.03 -9.16
N GLU A 394 -18.88 -18.21 -9.23
CA GLU A 394 -18.13 -19.00 -8.24
C GLU A 394 -18.29 -18.45 -6.83
N SER A 395 -18.21 -17.12 -6.67
CA SER A 395 -18.32 -16.50 -5.35
C SER A 395 -19.76 -16.55 -4.85
N LEU A 396 -20.76 -16.37 -5.73
CA LEU A 396 -22.16 -16.53 -5.37
C LEU A 396 -22.49 -17.96 -4.91
N ASP A 397 -21.89 -18.98 -5.52
CA ASP A 397 -22.04 -20.37 -5.09
C ASP A 397 -21.57 -20.56 -3.64
N ALA A 398 -20.44 -19.96 -3.26
CA ALA A 398 -19.94 -19.99 -1.88
C ALA A 398 -20.87 -19.22 -0.92
N MET A 399 -21.33 -18.03 -1.31
CA MET A 399 -22.24 -17.20 -0.53
C MET A 399 -23.61 -17.87 -0.31
N GLU A 400 -24.19 -18.48 -1.34
CA GLU A 400 -25.44 -19.25 -1.22
C GLU A 400 -25.25 -20.46 -0.29
N ARG A 401 -24.08 -21.10 -0.37
CA ARG A 401 -23.78 -22.27 0.46
C ARG A 401 -23.73 -21.95 1.95
N LEU A 402 -23.41 -20.73 2.36
CA LEU A 402 -23.53 -20.31 3.76
C LEU A 402 -24.95 -20.52 4.31
N TYR A 403 -25.98 -20.38 3.48
CA TYR A 403 -27.38 -20.58 3.86
C TYR A 403 -27.84 -22.04 3.79
N SER A 404 -27.21 -22.86 2.93
CA SER A 404 -27.64 -24.24 2.69
C SER A 404 -26.84 -25.29 3.47
N ILE A 405 -25.66 -24.93 4.00
CA ILE A 405 -24.79 -25.85 4.74
C ILE A 405 -25.31 -26.18 6.15
N ASN A 406 -26.15 -25.30 6.69
CA ASN A 406 -26.69 -25.39 8.03
C ASN A 406 -28.23 -25.64 7.99
N PRO A 407 -28.83 -26.21 9.04
CA PRO A 407 -30.25 -26.61 9.01
C PRO A 407 -31.23 -25.46 9.33
N VAL A 408 -30.76 -24.25 9.63
CA VAL A 408 -31.58 -23.14 10.14
C VAL A 408 -32.11 -22.31 8.97
N PRO A 409 -33.43 -22.31 8.69
CA PRO A 409 -33.97 -21.62 7.52
C PRO A 409 -33.66 -20.12 7.53
N GLY A 410 -32.96 -19.66 6.49
CA GLY A 410 -32.63 -18.27 6.25
C GLY A 410 -31.54 -17.66 7.15
N PHE A 411 -30.90 -18.47 7.97
CA PHE A 411 -29.69 -18.08 8.70
C PHE A 411 -28.45 -18.44 7.88
N PRO A 412 -27.55 -17.48 7.57
CA PRO A 412 -26.26 -17.80 6.99
C PRO A 412 -25.28 -18.26 8.06
N ALA A 413 -24.49 -19.30 7.78
CA ALA A 413 -23.26 -19.60 8.53
C ALA A 413 -22.21 -18.49 8.35
N ARG A 414 -21.20 -18.43 9.23
CA ARG A 414 -20.03 -17.53 9.08
C ARG A 414 -19.02 -18.06 8.07
N SER A 415 -18.85 -19.38 8.06
CA SER A 415 -17.90 -20.08 7.20
C SER A 415 -18.26 -21.56 7.12
N PHE A 416 -17.55 -22.31 6.28
CA PHE A 416 -17.57 -23.77 6.24
C PHE A 416 -16.22 -24.34 5.84
N GLU A 417 -15.94 -25.56 6.27
CA GLU A 417 -14.68 -26.27 5.99
C GLU A 417 -14.86 -27.80 6.04
N ARG A 418 -13.88 -28.55 5.51
CA ARG A 418 -13.84 -30.00 5.59
C ARG A 418 -13.71 -30.51 7.03
N THR A 419 -14.42 -31.59 7.32
CA THR A 419 -14.36 -32.23 8.64
C THR A 419 -12.97 -32.76 8.97
N GLY A 420 -12.59 -32.67 10.25
CA GLY A 420 -11.31 -33.13 10.77
C GLY A 420 -10.37 -31.99 11.19
N HIS A 421 -10.68 -30.76 10.79
CA HIS A 421 -9.83 -29.59 11.01
C HIS A 421 -10.34 -28.61 12.08
N MET A 422 -11.50 -28.83 12.72
CA MET A 422 -12.10 -27.87 13.68
C MET A 422 -11.12 -27.28 14.71
N LYS A 423 -10.17 -28.07 15.22
CA LYS A 423 -9.19 -27.62 16.23
C LYS A 423 -8.13 -26.66 15.70
N GLU A 424 -7.93 -26.63 14.39
CA GLU A 424 -6.99 -25.77 13.68
C GLU A 424 -7.64 -24.47 13.22
N LEU A 425 -8.98 -24.41 13.24
CA LEU A 425 -9.78 -23.28 12.82
C LEU A 425 -9.96 -22.28 13.96
N SER A 426 -10.23 -21.03 13.60
CA SER A 426 -10.55 -19.97 14.55
C SER A 426 -11.87 -20.26 15.28
N ASP A 427 -11.92 -19.95 16.57
CA ASP A 427 -13.07 -20.18 17.46
C ASP A 427 -13.67 -21.59 17.33
N PRO A 428 -12.89 -22.65 17.63
CA PRO A 428 -13.27 -24.06 17.41
C PRO A 428 -14.59 -24.44 18.07
N GLU A 429 -14.97 -23.77 19.17
CA GLU A 429 -16.23 -23.99 19.88
C GLU A 429 -17.48 -23.55 19.11
N ARG A 430 -17.32 -22.72 18.06
CA ARG A 430 -18.42 -22.23 17.21
C ARG A 430 -18.69 -23.15 16.01
N TRP A 431 -17.84 -24.14 15.76
CA TRP A 431 -17.98 -25.04 14.62
C TRP A 431 -18.96 -26.19 14.91
N GLN A 432 -19.85 -26.42 13.95
CA GLN A 432 -20.92 -27.42 14.01
C GLN A 432 -20.76 -28.43 12.88
N ARG A 433 -21.19 -29.68 13.11
CA ARG A 433 -21.29 -30.67 12.03
C ARG A 433 -22.43 -30.29 11.07
N SER A 434 -22.18 -30.35 9.76
CA SER A 434 -23.25 -30.31 8.76
C SER A 434 -23.95 -31.68 8.66
N ALA A 435 -25.12 -31.71 8.00
CA ALA A 435 -25.80 -32.95 7.66
C ALA A 435 -24.95 -33.84 6.72
N HIS A 436 -24.11 -33.23 5.88
CA HIS A 436 -23.15 -33.98 5.07
C HIS A 436 -21.95 -34.41 5.94
N PRO A 437 -21.51 -35.69 5.88
CA PRO A 437 -20.48 -36.24 6.77
C PRO A 437 -19.10 -35.61 6.62
N ASP A 438 -18.83 -34.93 5.51
CA ASP A 438 -17.49 -34.36 5.20
C ASP A 438 -17.35 -32.85 5.45
N TRP A 439 -18.36 -32.17 6.02
CA TRP A 439 -18.37 -30.70 6.13
C TRP A 439 -18.77 -30.16 7.48
N ASP A 440 -17.96 -29.28 8.05
CA ASP A 440 -18.27 -28.46 9.22
C ASP A 440 -18.69 -27.05 8.78
N TRP A 441 -19.49 -26.38 9.61
CA TRP A 441 -19.89 -24.99 9.38
C TRP A 441 -19.78 -24.18 10.68
N LYS A 442 -19.47 -22.89 10.56
CA LYS A 442 -19.25 -21.99 11.69
C LYS A 442 -20.51 -21.19 11.99
N SER A 443 -20.99 -21.23 13.23
CA SER A 443 -22.20 -20.52 13.67
C SER A 443 -21.89 -19.10 14.16
N THR A 444 -22.85 -18.44 14.81
CA THR A 444 -22.74 -17.12 15.47
C THR A 444 -22.55 -15.91 14.54
N THR A 445 -23.16 -15.96 13.36
CA THR A 445 -23.08 -14.90 12.34
C THR A 445 -23.46 -13.52 12.87
N SER A 446 -22.65 -12.51 12.55
CA SER A 446 -22.79 -11.14 13.03
C SER A 446 -23.52 -10.22 12.03
N SER A 447 -23.78 -8.99 12.46
CA SER A 447 -24.54 -7.99 11.71
C SER A 447 -23.80 -7.45 10.48
N ASP A 448 -22.47 -7.45 10.52
CA ASP A 448 -21.54 -7.13 9.43
C ASP A 448 -21.68 -8.09 8.23
N GLU A 449 -21.72 -9.40 8.47
CA GLU A 449 -22.03 -10.42 7.47
C GLU A 449 -23.40 -10.15 6.81
N ALA A 450 -24.42 -9.90 7.63
CA ALA A 450 -25.77 -9.66 7.13
C ALA A 450 -25.86 -8.44 6.20
N ILE A 451 -25.22 -7.32 6.55
CA ILE A 451 -25.23 -6.13 5.70
C ILE A 451 -24.37 -6.32 4.44
N GLY A 452 -23.23 -7.01 4.54
CA GLY A 452 -22.40 -7.39 3.39
C GLY A 452 -23.15 -8.26 2.38
N HIS A 453 -23.86 -9.28 2.87
CA HIS A 453 -24.70 -10.15 2.06
C HIS A 453 -25.77 -9.36 1.32
N ILE A 454 -26.49 -8.48 2.02
CA ILE A 454 -27.54 -7.66 1.40
C ILE A 454 -26.97 -6.68 0.37
N PHE A 455 -25.82 -6.05 0.67
CA PHE A 455 -25.12 -5.20 -0.29
C PHE A 455 -24.83 -5.97 -1.58
N VAL A 456 -24.13 -7.10 -1.49
CA VAL A 456 -23.65 -7.79 -2.69
C VAL A 456 -24.79 -8.43 -3.47
N PHE A 457 -25.78 -9.04 -2.82
CA PHE A 457 -26.94 -9.58 -3.51
C PHE A 457 -27.77 -8.48 -4.18
N GLY A 458 -27.86 -7.29 -3.57
CA GLY A 458 -28.49 -6.13 -4.19
C GLY A 458 -27.75 -5.64 -5.43
N VAL A 459 -26.41 -5.56 -5.35
CA VAL A 459 -25.54 -5.24 -6.48
C VAL A 459 -25.72 -6.25 -7.62
N LEU A 460 -25.68 -7.55 -7.34
CA LEU A 460 -25.85 -8.59 -8.35
C LEU A 460 -27.24 -8.54 -9.00
N ALA A 461 -28.29 -8.41 -8.20
CA ALA A 461 -29.67 -8.36 -8.69
C ALA A 461 -29.96 -7.11 -9.55
N GLU A 462 -29.24 -6.00 -9.33
CA GLU A 462 -29.39 -4.77 -10.11
C GLU A 462 -28.51 -4.73 -11.36
N LEU A 463 -27.24 -5.13 -11.26
CA LEU A 463 -26.23 -4.84 -12.28
C LEU A 463 -25.93 -6.01 -13.24
N ILE A 464 -26.19 -7.25 -12.82
CA ILE A 464 -25.86 -8.43 -13.61
C ILE A 464 -27.06 -8.82 -14.47
N ASP A 465 -26.83 -9.00 -15.77
CA ASP A 465 -27.84 -9.36 -16.76
C ASP A 465 -27.96 -10.87 -17.02
N ASP A 466 -27.33 -11.69 -16.17
CA ASP A 466 -27.53 -13.14 -16.09
C ASP A 466 -28.71 -13.45 -15.15
N GLU A 467 -29.78 -14.03 -15.69
CA GLU A 467 -31.03 -14.24 -14.96
C GLU A 467 -30.90 -15.28 -13.83
N ASP A 468 -29.96 -16.24 -13.92
CA ASP A 468 -29.72 -17.20 -12.84
C ASP A 468 -29.12 -16.50 -11.61
N ILE A 469 -28.03 -15.75 -11.82
CA ILE A 469 -27.37 -14.96 -10.77
C ILE A 469 -28.37 -13.98 -10.14
N ARG A 470 -29.14 -13.29 -10.98
CA ARG A 470 -30.13 -12.32 -10.54
C ARG A 470 -31.22 -12.97 -9.69
N SER A 471 -31.82 -14.06 -10.14
CA SER A 471 -32.89 -14.77 -9.42
C SER A 471 -32.41 -15.34 -8.08
N ARG A 472 -31.23 -15.96 -8.06
CA ARG A 472 -30.59 -16.49 -6.83
C ARG A 472 -30.33 -15.37 -5.83
N SER A 473 -29.78 -14.24 -6.28
CA SER A 473 -29.52 -13.08 -5.43
C SER A 473 -30.79 -12.51 -4.78
N ILE A 474 -31.88 -12.36 -5.54
CA ILE A 474 -33.18 -11.91 -5.00
C ILE A 474 -33.73 -12.90 -3.97
N THR A 475 -33.57 -14.20 -4.23
CA THR A 475 -33.99 -15.27 -3.32
C THR A 475 -33.22 -15.21 -2.00
N LEU A 476 -31.90 -14.98 -2.04
CA LEU A 476 -31.06 -14.88 -0.84
C LEU A 476 -31.38 -13.62 -0.01
N ILE A 477 -31.66 -12.48 -0.65
CA ILE A 477 -32.16 -11.27 0.03
C ILE A 477 -33.46 -11.57 0.79
N ASP A 478 -34.44 -12.18 0.11
CA ASP A 478 -35.73 -12.53 0.71
C ASP A 478 -35.55 -13.52 1.86
N THR A 479 -34.67 -14.50 1.69
CA THR A 479 -34.36 -15.56 2.65
C THR A 479 -33.80 -15.00 3.96
N LEU A 480 -32.73 -14.19 3.91
CA LEU A 480 -32.15 -13.55 5.09
C LEU A 480 -33.15 -12.63 5.78
N MET A 481 -33.80 -11.75 5.03
CA MET A 481 -34.72 -10.77 5.63
C MET A 481 -35.99 -11.41 6.18
N ASN A 482 -36.44 -12.52 5.60
CA ASN A 482 -37.54 -13.28 6.15
C ASN A 482 -37.17 -13.92 7.49
N HIS A 483 -35.95 -14.44 7.63
CA HIS A 483 -35.46 -14.95 8.90
C HIS A 483 -35.47 -13.86 9.97
N ILE A 484 -34.90 -12.69 9.67
CA ILE A 484 -34.82 -11.56 10.62
C ILE A 484 -36.22 -11.09 11.05
N ILE A 485 -37.16 -10.88 10.12
CA ILE A 485 -38.52 -10.46 10.48
C ILE A 485 -39.27 -11.53 11.28
N SER A 486 -39.19 -12.79 10.86
CA SER A 486 -39.92 -13.89 11.51
C SER A 486 -39.44 -14.12 12.94
N ASN A 487 -38.18 -13.77 13.21
CA ASN A 487 -37.56 -13.84 14.53
C ASN A 487 -37.52 -12.47 15.25
N ASN A 488 -38.51 -11.62 15.00
CA ASN A 488 -38.67 -10.35 15.71
C ASN A 488 -37.41 -9.46 15.68
N MET A 489 -36.83 -9.27 14.50
CA MET A 489 -35.64 -8.45 14.24
C MET A 489 -34.35 -8.98 14.88
N TYR A 490 -34.27 -10.29 15.15
CA TYR A 490 -33.06 -10.98 15.58
C TYR A 490 -32.61 -11.99 14.54
N LEU A 491 -31.30 -12.17 14.44
CA LEU A 491 -30.68 -13.30 13.75
C LEU A 491 -30.55 -14.45 14.76
N ILE A 492 -31.42 -15.45 14.64
CA ILE A 492 -31.52 -16.59 15.56
C ILE A 492 -30.70 -17.75 15.02
N ASP A 493 -29.79 -18.27 15.84
CA ASP A 493 -28.85 -19.32 15.49
C ASP A 493 -29.44 -20.73 15.72
N PHE A 494 -28.65 -21.78 15.44
CA PHE A 494 -29.06 -23.18 15.55
C PHE A 494 -29.48 -23.61 16.96
N ASP A 495 -29.03 -22.90 17.99
CA ASP A 495 -29.39 -23.16 19.39
C ASP A 495 -30.72 -22.48 19.80
N GLY A 496 -31.37 -21.80 18.86
CA GLY A 496 -32.63 -21.08 19.06
C GLY A 496 -32.47 -19.74 19.77
N LYS A 497 -31.24 -19.23 19.94
CA LYS A 497 -30.97 -17.93 20.58
C LYS A 497 -30.48 -16.90 19.58
N PRO A 498 -30.66 -15.59 19.87
CA PRO A 498 -30.06 -14.54 19.07
C PRO A 498 -28.54 -14.63 19.11
N THR A 499 -27.91 -14.47 17.95
CA THR A 499 -26.46 -14.24 17.83
C THR A 499 -26.05 -13.01 18.64
N GLN A 500 -24.76 -12.86 18.94
CA GLN A 500 -24.29 -11.76 19.78
C GLN A 500 -24.61 -10.38 19.16
N TRP A 501 -24.35 -10.22 17.87
CA TRP A 501 -24.38 -8.93 17.16
C TRP A 501 -25.51 -8.80 16.13
N GLY A 502 -26.11 -9.88 15.65
CA GLY A 502 -27.24 -9.85 14.70
C GLY A 502 -28.56 -9.46 15.37
N LYS A 503 -28.65 -8.24 15.88
CA LYS A 503 -29.79 -7.74 16.67
C LYS A 503 -30.23 -6.36 16.21
N TRP A 504 -31.47 -6.26 15.74
CA TRP A 504 -32.09 -5.00 15.29
C TRP A 504 -33.46 -4.78 15.90
N HIS A 505 -33.76 -5.45 17.02
CA HIS A 505 -34.98 -5.20 17.77
C HIS A 505 -34.92 -3.83 18.46
N PRO A 506 -36.04 -3.07 18.51
CA PRO A 506 -36.09 -1.76 19.16
C PRO A 506 -35.52 -1.72 20.58
N ASP A 507 -35.80 -2.74 21.40
CA ASP A 507 -35.32 -2.78 22.79
C ASP A 507 -33.79 -2.85 22.88
N TYR A 508 -33.13 -3.50 21.92
CA TYR A 508 -31.67 -3.57 21.85
C TYR A 508 -31.09 -2.28 21.25
N VAL A 509 -31.59 -1.85 20.09
CA VAL A 509 -31.02 -0.69 19.39
C VAL A 509 -31.20 0.61 20.20
N ASN A 510 -32.35 0.77 20.87
CA ASN A 510 -32.64 1.97 21.65
C ASN A 510 -32.20 1.87 23.11
N SER A 511 -31.68 0.73 23.59
CA SER A 511 -31.01 0.68 24.90
C SER A 511 -29.68 1.42 24.89
N PHE A 512 -29.05 1.53 23.71
CA PHE A 512 -27.83 2.31 23.56
C PHE A 512 -28.11 3.82 23.69
N PRO A 513 -27.25 4.57 24.40
CA PRO A 513 -27.25 6.02 24.38
C PRO A 513 -27.20 6.56 22.94
N VAL A 514 -27.76 7.75 22.76
CA VAL A 514 -27.88 8.40 21.44
C VAL A 514 -26.55 8.65 20.74
N SER A 515 -25.47 8.78 21.51
CA SER A 515 -24.09 9.03 21.06
C SER A 515 -23.26 7.76 20.87
N VAL A 516 -23.79 6.57 21.18
CA VAL A 516 -23.13 5.29 20.86
C VAL A 516 -23.41 4.93 19.40
N GLY A 517 -22.35 4.64 18.65
CA GLY A 517 -22.39 4.41 17.20
C GLY A 517 -23.35 3.31 16.77
N ASP A 518 -23.39 2.20 17.51
CA ASP A 518 -24.28 1.06 17.27
C ASP A 518 -25.75 1.46 17.10
N ARG A 519 -26.22 2.49 17.80
CA ARG A 519 -27.62 2.92 17.68
C ARG A 519 -27.92 3.47 16.30
N LYS A 520 -27.04 4.35 15.79
CA LYS A 520 -27.14 4.90 14.43
C LYS A 520 -26.87 3.80 13.40
N LEU A 521 -25.89 2.94 13.64
CA LEU A 521 -25.44 1.89 12.72
C LEU A 521 -26.53 0.87 12.48
N ASN A 522 -27.03 0.26 13.56
CA ASN A 522 -28.05 -0.77 13.49
C ASN A 522 -29.35 -0.22 12.89
N SER A 523 -29.72 1.03 13.23
CA SER A 523 -30.88 1.70 12.63
C SER A 523 -30.71 1.94 11.12
N SER A 524 -29.52 2.36 10.69
CA SER A 524 -29.21 2.63 9.28
C SER A 524 -29.20 1.35 8.47
N ASN A 525 -28.48 0.32 8.94
CA ASN A 525 -28.33 -0.94 8.24
C ASN A 525 -29.65 -1.67 8.09
N ILE A 526 -30.45 -1.81 9.15
CA ILE A 526 -31.71 -2.55 9.03
C ILE A 526 -32.73 -1.86 8.14
N VAL A 527 -32.76 -0.52 8.13
CA VAL A 527 -33.60 0.24 7.19
C VAL A 527 -33.10 0.03 5.75
N ALA A 528 -31.78 0.07 5.51
CA ALA A 528 -31.20 -0.23 4.21
C ALA A 528 -31.53 -1.65 3.73
N MET A 529 -31.46 -2.64 4.63
CA MET A 529 -31.75 -4.03 4.33
C MET A 529 -33.21 -4.26 3.97
N LEU A 530 -34.14 -3.68 4.75
CA LEU A 530 -35.58 -3.76 4.47
C LEU A 530 -35.96 -3.04 3.16
N GLN A 531 -35.33 -1.90 2.87
CA GLN A 531 -35.52 -1.20 1.59
C GLN A 531 -35.08 -2.06 0.42
N THR A 532 -33.91 -2.66 0.51
CA THR A 532 -33.36 -3.55 -0.51
C THR A 532 -34.27 -4.74 -0.75
N ALA A 533 -34.72 -5.41 0.31
CA ALA A 533 -35.65 -6.52 0.19
C ALA A 533 -36.98 -6.12 -0.44
N TYR A 534 -37.57 -5.00 -0.04
CA TYR A 534 -38.79 -4.51 -0.70
C TYR A 534 -38.56 -4.17 -2.17
N HIS A 535 -37.43 -3.53 -2.50
CA HIS A 535 -37.12 -3.12 -3.87
C HIS A 535 -37.16 -4.29 -4.85
N PHE A 536 -36.54 -5.42 -4.50
CA PHE A 536 -36.47 -6.58 -5.37
C PHE A 536 -37.67 -7.53 -5.26
N THR A 537 -38.20 -7.74 -4.05
CA THR A 537 -39.28 -8.75 -3.84
C THR A 537 -40.69 -8.17 -3.98
N LYS A 538 -40.85 -6.86 -3.82
CA LYS A 538 -42.14 -6.15 -3.70
C LYS A 538 -43.05 -6.67 -2.58
N LYS A 539 -42.53 -7.45 -1.62
CA LYS A 539 -43.32 -7.95 -0.49
C LYS A 539 -43.55 -6.84 0.53
N GLU A 540 -44.81 -6.43 0.70
CA GLU A 540 -45.21 -5.30 1.56
C GLU A 540 -44.76 -5.44 3.03
N LYS A 541 -44.57 -6.66 3.53
CA LYS A 541 -44.08 -6.89 4.91
C LYS A 541 -42.76 -6.15 5.20
N TYR A 542 -41.85 -6.05 4.22
CA TYR A 542 -40.55 -5.38 4.40
C TYR A 542 -40.71 -3.86 4.53
N LYS A 543 -41.49 -3.26 3.63
CA LYS A 543 -41.79 -1.83 3.67
C LYS A 543 -42.58 -1.44 4.92
N ALA A 544 -43.60 -2.21 5.27
CA ALA A 544 -44.40 -1.99 6.47
C ALA A 544 -43.53 -2.01 7.74
N LYS A 545 -42.64 -3.01 7.88
CA LYS A 545 -41.72 -3.09 9.01
C LYS A 545 -40.71 -1.94 9.04
N ALA A 546 -40.18 -1.51 7.89
CA ALA A 546 -39.25 -0.38 7.84
C ALA A 546 -39.91 0.93 8.32
N PHE A 547 -41.13 1.21 7.85
CA PHE A 547 -41.88 2.39 8.30
C PHE A 547 -42.30 2.31 9.77
N GLU A 548 -42.63 1.12 10.26
CA GLU A 548 -42.88 0.90 11.68
C GLU A 548 -41.65 1.28 12.52
N LEU A 549 -40.47 0.74 12.20
CA LEU A 549 -39.23 1.03 12.91
C LEU A 549 -38.84 2.52 12.84
N MET A 550 -38.96 3.12 11.65
CA MET A 550 -38.65 4.53 11.44
C MET A 550 -39.58 5.47 12.24
N HIS A 551 -40.89 5.23 12.22
CA HIS A 551 -41.87 6.15 12.78
C HIS A 551 -42.24 5.87 14.23
N LYS A 552 -42.33 4.60 14.63
CA LYS A 552 -42.73 4.21 15.99
C LYS A 552 -41.54 4.00 16.91
N ASN A 553 -40.42 3.51 16.39
CA ASN A 553 -39.24 3.16 17.19
C ASN A 553 -38.08 4.14 17.04
N GLY A 554 -38.26 5.23 16.30
CA GLY A 554 -37.28 6.33 16.21
C GLY A 554 -36.07 6.03 15.31
N TYR A 555 -36.10 4.99 14.47
CA TYR A 555 -34.92 4.61 13.68
C TYR A 555 -34.54 5.68 12.65
N PHE A 556 -35.51 6.44 12.14
CA PHE A 556 -35.22 7.58 11.26
C PHE A 556 -34.46 8.69 11.99
N GLU A 557 -34.78 8.95 13.25
CA GLU A 557 -34.03 9.93 14.05
C GLU A 557 -32.62 9.42 14.35
N ASN A 558 -32.50 8.14 14.74
CA ASN A 558 -31.22 7.50 15.01
C ASN A 558 -30.28 7.58 13.80
N LEU A 559 -30.76 7.18 12.60
CA LEU A 559 -29.92 7.16 11.38
C LEU A 559 -29.55 8.58 10.91
N MET A 560 -30.41 9.59 11.15
CA MET A 560 -30.17 10.98 10.75
C MET A 560 -29.28 11.77 11.72
N ARG A 561 -28.87 11.17 12.84
CA ARG A 561 -28.02 11.83 13.82
C ARG A 561 -26.64 12.20 13.23
N PRO A 562 -26.12 13.42 13.45
CA PRO A 562 -24.82 13.83 12.89
C PRO A 562 -23.65 13.02 13.45
N MET A 563 -22.65 12.71 12.62
CA MET A 563 -21.44 11.99 13.05
C MET A 563 -20.65 12.74 14.13
N GLU A 564 -20.65 14.07 14.12
CA GLU A 564 -20.00 14.88 15.18
C GLU A 564 -20.55 14.61 16.59
N THR A 565 -21.74 14.02 16.70
CA THR A 565 -22.38 13.69 17.99
C THR A 565 -22.16 12.23 18.41
N ILE A 566 -21.50 11.43 17.57
CA ILE A 566 -21.21 10.04 17.84
C ILE A 566 -19.81 9.94 18.45
N GLY A 567 -19.70 9.27 19.61
CA GLY A 567 -18.47 9.21 20.40
C GLY A 567 -18.65 9.62 21.87
N LYS A 568 -17.54 9.78 22.60
CA LYS A 568 -17.38 9.78 24.07
C LYS A 568 -18.61 10.20 24.90
N THR A 569 -19.06 9.26 25.72
CA THR A 569 -20.08 9.46 26.76
C THR A 569 -19.47 9.43 28.17
N ALA A 570 -19.78 10.43 29.01
CA ALA A 570 -19.36 10.45 30.41
C ALA A 570 -20.21 9.52 31.31
N ASP A 571 -21.49 9.29 30.95
CA ASP A 571 -22.48 8.59 31.77
C ASP A 571 -23.06 7.35 31.05
N ALA A 572 -22.23 6.35 30.78
CA ALA A 572 -22.65 5.12 30.07
C ALA A 572 -22.31 3.83 30.83
N ASP A 573 -23.05 2.75 30.57
CA ASP A 573 -22.80 1.42 31.12
C ASP A 573 -21.50 0.80 30.56
N GLU A 574 -21.04 -0.33 31.13
CA GLU A 574 -19.74 -0.93 30.75
C GLU A 574 -19.67 -1.32 29.27
N LEU A 575 -20.77 -1.85 28.70
CA LEU A 575 -20.83 -2.20 27.28
C LEU A 575 -20.75 -0.94 26.41
N SER A 576 -21.52 0.10 26.74
CA SER A 576 -21.50 1.38 26.04
C SER A 576 -20.14 2.08 26.16
N LYS A 577 -19.42 1.91 27.28
CA LYS A 577 -18.07 2.43 27.45
C LYS A 577 -17.10 1.77 26.49
N VAL A 578 -17.13 0.44 26.37
CA VAL A 578 -16.31 -0.32 25.39
C VAL A 578 -16.65 0.10 23.96
N LEU A 579 -17.94 0.21 23.63
CA LEU A 579 -18.41 0.66 22.31
C LEU A 579 -18.15 2.15 22.03
N SER A 580 -17.85 2.95 23.07
CA SER A 580 -17.54 4.39 22.96
C SER A 580 -16.06 4.73 23.07
N ASP A 581 -15.20 3.76 23.41
CA ASP A 581 -13.75 3.95 23.63
C ASP A 581 -12.99 4.22 22.30
N GLY A 582 -13.64 3.93 21.17
CA GLY A 582 -13.26 4.35 19.83
C GLY A 582 -14.34 3.95 18.84
N TRP A 583 -14.56 4.76 17.82
CA TRP A 583 -15.30 4.36 16.63
C TRP A 583 -14.49 3.28 15.91
N ASN A 584 -15.09 2.12 15.61
CA ASN A 584 -14.40 0.98 15.03
C ASN A 584 -14.47 1.06 13.50
N HIS A 585 -13.35 0.97 12.79
CA HIS A 585 -13.33 1.05 11.31
C HIS A 585 -14.19 -0.02 10.61
N SER A 586 -14.51 -1.15 11.28
CA SER A 586 -15.46 -2.11 10.72
C SER A 586 -16.89 -1.57 10.67
N ASP A 587 -17.24 -0.62 11.54
CA ASP A 587 -18.56 0.01 11.55
C ASP A 587 -18.73 0.89 10.30
N ASP A 588 -17.68 1.59 9.88
CA ASP A 588 -17.66 2.37 8.64
C ASP A 588 -17.95 1.50 7.43
N GLU A 589 -17.26 0.35 7.34
CA GLU A 589 -17.50 -0.65 6.31
C GLU A 589 -18.97 -1.03 6.24
N MET A 590 -19.57 -1.38 7.37
CA MET A 590 -20.98 -1.73 7.45
C MET A 590 -21.89 -0.59 6.95
N TYR A 591 -21.63 0.66 7.33
CA TYR A 591 -22.39 1.81 6.84
C TYR A 591 -22.29 1.98 5.33
N PHE A 592 -21.06 2.01 4.81
CA PHE A 592 -20.81 2.32 3.41
C PHE A 592 -21.36 1.22 2.49
N LEU A 593 -21.22 -0.05 2.86
CA LEU A 593 -21.91 -1.16 2.17
C LEU A 593 -23.43 -0.97 2.21
N GLY A 594 -23.98 -0.62 3.38
CA GLY A 594 -25.41 -0.37 3.55
C GLY A 594 -25.95 0.83 2.75
N TYR A 595 -25.11 1.83 2.45
CA TYR A 595 -25.52 3.02 1.71
C TYR A 595 -25.95 2.74 0.27
N TRP A 596 -25.48 1.64 -0.32
CA TRP A 596 -25.99 1.15 -1.60
C TRP A 596 -27.52 0.99 -1.55
N GLY A 597 -28.00 0.17 -0.61
CA GLY A 597 -29.42 -0.11 -0.43
C GLY A 597 -30.19 1.06 0.17
N LEU A 598 -29.58 1.81 1.08
CA LEU A 598 -30.22 2.95 1.75
C LEU A 598 -30.59 4.05 0.75
N TYR A 599 -29.67 4.42 -0.14
CA TYR A 599 -29.85 5.56 -1.04
C TYR A 599 -30.49 5.17 -2.38
N ARG A 600 -30.01 4.10 -3.04
CA ARG A 600 -30.50 3.74 -4.39
C ARG A 600 -31.96 3.29 -4.34
N TYR A 601 -32.35 2.61 -3.27
CA TYR A 601 -33.68 2.01 -3.11
C TYR A 601 -34.56 2.72 -2.08
N ALA A 602 -34.25 3.98 -1.77
CA ALA A 602 -35.06 4.80 -0.87
C ALA A 602 -36.55 4.76 -1.24
N PHE A 603 -37.44 4.57 -0.27
CA PHE A 603 -38.87 4.40 -0.55
C PHE A 603 -39.53 5.61 -1.22
N ASN A 604 -38.96 6.80 -1.06
CA ASN A 604 -39.43 8.04 -1.68
C ASN A 604 -38.30 9.10 -1.73
N ASP A 605 -38.54 10.18 -2.49
CA ASP A 605 -37.57 11.27 -2.70
C ASP A 605 -37.23 12.05 -1.43
N THR A 606 -38.16 12.15 -0.48
CA THR A 606 -37.94 12.80 0.82
C THR A 606 -36.89 12.04 1.62
N LEU A 607 -37.06 10.73 1.79
CA LEU A 607 -36.09 9.86 2.45
C LEU A 607 -34.76 9.87 1.71
N LYS A 608 -34.77 9.78 0.37
CA LYS A 608 -33.55 9.84 -0.45
C LYS A 608 -32.74 11.13 -0.21
N THR A 609 -33.42 12.26 -0.08
CA THR A 609 -32.81 13.57 0.21
C THR A 609 -32.17 13.58 1.60
N HIS A 610 -32.86 13.01 2.60
CA HIS A 610 -32.33 12.88 3.96
C HIS A 610 -31.13 11.93 4.01
N TYR A 611 -31.21 10.77 3.38
CA TYR A 611 -30.12 9.81 3.34
C TYR A 611 -28.88 10.38 2.64
N LYS A 612 -29.04 11.15 1.55
CA LYS A 612 -27.91 11.88 0.95
C LYS A 612 -27.17 12.74 1.97
N LYS A 613 -27.91 13.49 2.79
CA LYS A 613 -27.33 14.34 3.83
C LYS A 613 -26.55 13.51 4.85
N ALA A 614 -27.12 12.40 5.32
CA ALA A 614 -26.47 11.52 6.30
C ALA A 614 -25.20 10.84 5.75
N ILE A 615 -25.21 10.44 4.47
CA ILE A 615 -24.04 9.83 3.80
C ILE A 615 -22.92 10.84 3.64
N ILE A 616 -23.22 12.07 3.21
CA ILE A 616 -22.21 13.13 3.05
C ILE A 616 -21.63 13.53 4.41
N ASP A 617 -22.47 13.64 5.44
CA ASP A 617 -22.02 13.93 6.81
C ASP A 617 -21.03 12.86 7.32
N HIS A 618 -21.31 11.58 7.05
CA HIS A 618 -20.39 10.49 7.37
C HIS A 618 -19.10 10.56 6.56
N PHE A 619 -19.20 10.76 5.24
CA PHE A 619 -18.02 10.90 4.38
C PHE A 619 -17.08 12.02 4.85
N GLU A 620 -17.59 13.18 5.25
CA GLU A 620 -16.74 14.27 5.73
C GLU A 620 -16.02 13.93 7.05
N ALA A 621 -16.63 13.10 7.90
CA ALA A 621 -15.96 12.60 9.11
C ALA A 621 -14.78 11.66 8.75
N GLU A 622 -14.97 10.79 7.75
CA GLU A 622 -13.98 9.81 7.31
C GLU A 622 -13.02 10.31 6.21
N ARG A 623 -13.27 11.50 5.64
CA ARG A 623 -12.44 12.11 4.59
C ARG A 623 -10.95 12.21 4.97
N PRO A 624 -10.57 12.50 6.23
CA PRO A 624 -9.17 12.51 6.65
C PRO A 624 -8.43 11.16 6.49
N GLU A 625 -9.15 10.04 6.48
CA GLU A 625 -8.57 8.70 6.30
C GLU A 625 -8.06 8.47 4.87
N LYS A 626 -8.67 9.16 3.90
CA LYS A 626 -8.37 9.06 2.45
C LYS A 626 -8.60 7.67 1.87
N GLU A 627 -9.60 6.97 2.37
CA GLU A 627 -9.94 5.66 1.82
C GLU A 627 -10.70 5.77 0.49
N GLY A 628 -10.23 5.02 -0.51
CA GLY A 628 -10.81 5.03 -1.86
C GLY A 628 -12.24 4.51 -1.92
N LEU A 629 -12.57 3.50 -1.10
CA LEU A 629 -13.90 2.90 -1.06
C LEU A 629 -14.98 3.90 -0.60
N TRP A 630 -14.69 4.71 0.43
CA TRP A 630 -15.61 5.74 0.93
C TRP A 630 -15.93 6.80 -0.13
N ASN A 631 -14.94 7.14 -0.97
CA ASN A 631 -15.13 8.04 -2.10
C ASN A 631 -16.07 7.45 -3.15
N ILE A 632 -15.89 6.16 -3.49
CA ILE A 632 -16.75 5.45 -4.47
C ILE A 632 -18.19 5.37 -3.97
N PHE A 633 -18.40 4.98 -2.71
CA PHE A 633 -19.74 4.96 -2.14
C PHE A 633 -20.32 6.37 -2.01
N THR A 634 -19.56 7.38 -1.64
CA THR A 634 -20.10 8.76 -1.58
C THR A 634 -20.56 9.26 -2.95
N ALA A 635 -19.87 8.89 -4.03
CA ALA A 635 -20.23 9.24 -5.39
C ALA A 635 -21.62 8.73 -5.80
N LEU A 636 -22.14 7.64 -5.21
CA LEU A 636 -23.48 7.11 -5.51
C LEU A 636 -24.60 8.11 -5.21
N THR A 637 -24.35 9.09 -4.34
CA THR A 637 -25.32 10.13 -3.97
C THR A 637 -25.52 11.21 -5.04
N GLY A 638 -24.72 11.18 -6.11
CA GLY A 638 -24.70 12.24 -7.12
C GLY A 638 -24.11 13.55 -6.59
N THR A 639 -23.28 13.52 -5.55
CA THR A 639 -22.50 14.70 -5.10
C THR A 639 -21.34 14.97 -6.04
N ASN A 640 -20.98 16.24 -6.21
CA ASN A 640 -19.82 16.65 -7.02
C ASN A 640 -18.55 16.85 -6.18
N ASP A 641 -18.67 16.76 -4.85
CA ASP A 641 -17.57 16.87 -3.91
C ASP A 641 -17.30 15.50 -3.28
N PHE A 642 -16.23 14.87 -3.74
CA PHE A 642 -15.61 13.64 -3.24
C PHE A 642 -14.20 13.53 -3.82
N ASP A 643 -13.31 12.75 -3.20
CA ASP A 643 -11.90 12.73 -3.57
C ASP A 643 -11.59 11.66 -4.63
N LEU A 644 -11.02 12.10 -5.76
CA LEU A 644 -10.64 11.25 -6.91
C LEU A 644 -9.14 11.27 -7.23
N LYS A 645 -8.34 11.95 -6.41
CA LYS A 645 -6.93 12.30 -6.68
C LYS A 645 -5.98 11.94 -5.56
#